data_AF-A0A6A5HQZ0-F1
#
_entry.id   AF-A0A6A5HQZ0-F1
#
_cell.length_a   1.000
_cell.length_b   1.000
_cell.length_c   1.000
_cell.angle_alpha   90.00
_cell.angle_beta   90.00
_cell.angle_gamma   90.00
#
_symmetry.space_group_name_H-M   'P 1'
#
loop_
_entity.id
_entity.type
_entity.pdbx_description
1 polymer ?
#
loop_
_entity_poly.entity_id
_entity_poly.type
_entity_poly.pdbx_seq_one_letter_code
_entity_poly.pdbx_strand_id
1 'polypeptide(L)'
;MSAPKLYASHVPLAPLSRLFLGIGSAVTAITDPRRGDMVAAMGETTAIGPVLENIRKRMDSDIVGKRLLEEKPRISNETIDRKWLADLPEGTLGKHYSNFLDRLNTSPDARPAVKYINDLDHLYVMQRYRETHDFTHIALEQKTNMLGEVTVKYFEGIQYGLPMCVSGGIFGGARLLRKHRQELIDKYLPWVVEQASNARFFMAFDWENHFEKQLSEVQKELNVARMKKQQDELTGFAENIDDLANRLKNALNKLEERKAESPDAPGNQLGNSQQEKQPTPYREKIGKLSGEVVDSNPYSRLMALQRMGIVQDYEIIREKTVAVVGVGGVGSVVAEMLTRCGIGKLILFDYDKVEIANMNRLFYQPNQAGLSKVEAARDTLIHVNPDVEIEVHNFNITTVDNFDTFVQRIRQGSLTNSRVDLVLSCVDNFEARMAVNMACNEENQIWMESGVSENAVSGHIQYIEPGKTACFACVPPLVVASNIDERTLKRDGVCAASLPTTMAVVAGFLVMNTLKYLLNFGEVSHYVGYNALADFFPRESIKPNPFCDDNHCLIRQKEYEARKASETIDLEIQEPEEEPVVHEENEWGIELVDESEPVLSSESPNNSGVAEGLKFAYEPAKKDNVSGDLSPAQAATHDLMQSIKDKLVQEAQKK
;
A
#
# COMPACT_ATOMS: atom_id res chain seq x y z
N MET A 1 0.90 53.11 3.68
CA MET A 1 0.06 53.03 4.89
C MET A 1 -0.59 51.65 4.91
N SER A 2 -0.38 50.86 5.96
CA SER A 2 -1.05 49.56 6.11
C SER A 2 -2.56 49.77 6.20
N ALA A 3 -3.35 49.00 5.45
CA ALA A 3 -4.80 48.99 5.64
C ALA A 3 -5.14 48.60 7.10
N PRO A 4 -6.22 49.13 7.68
CA PRO A 4 -6.64 48.79 9.03
C PRO A 4 -7.02 47.31 9.15
N LYS A 5 -6.77 46.70 10.31
CA LYS A 5 -7.21 45.33 10.59
C LYS A 5 -8.74 45.30 10.74
N LEU A 6 -9.40 44.35 10.09
CA LEU A 6 -10.86 44.20 10.11
C LEU A 6 -11.33 43.25 11.24
N TYR A 7 -10.47 42.30 11.65
CA TYR A 7 -10.73 41.31 12.70
C TYR A 7 -9.41 40.83 13.32
N ALA A 8 -9.47 40.10 14.44
CA ALA A 8 -8.31 39.79 15.28
C ALA A 8 -7.15 39.09 14.54
N SER A 9 -7.46 38.10 13.71
CA SER A 9 -6.49 37.36 12.89
C SER A 9 -6.18 38.02 11.54
N HIS A 10 -6.77 39.19 11.22
CA HIS A 10 -6.63 39.82 9.91
C HIS A 10 -5.20 40.27 9.63
N VAL A 11 -4.69 39.82 8.48
CA VAL A 11 -3.41 40.22 7.89
C VAL A 11 -3.72 40.86 6.53
N PRO A 12 -3.78 42.20 6.45
CA PRO A 12 -4.07 42.88 5.20
C PRO A 12 -2.93 42.66 4.20
N LEU A 13 -3.26 42.19 3.01
CA LEU A 13 -2.31 41.97 1.93
C LEU A 13 -2.55 42.94 0.77
N ALA A 14 -1.48 43.57 0.28
CA ALA A 14 -1.50 44.26 -1.00
C ALA A 14 -1.70 43.25 -2.15
N PRO A 15 -2.28 43.65 -3.30
CA PRO A 15 -2.56 42.72 -4.41
C PRO A 15 -1.34 41.90 -4.86
N LEU A 16 -0.17 42.53 -4.92
CA LEU A 16 1.07 41.85 -5.30
C LEU A 16 1.53 40.83 -4.24
N SER A 17 1.47 41.19 -2.95
CA SER A 17 1.79 40.29 -1.84
C SER A 17 0.83 39.11 -1.76
N ARG A 18 -0.46 39.34 -2.05
CA ARG A 18 -1.49 38.29 -2.14
C ARG A 18 -1.18 37.31 -3.27
N LEU A 19 -0.78 37.81 -4.43
CA LEU A 19 -0.38 36.97 -5.57
C LEU A 19 0.85 36.10 -5.22
N PHE A 20 1.91 36.70 -4.67
CA PHE A 20 3.11 35.95 -4.28
C PHE A 20 2.83 34.91 -3.19
N LEU A 21 2.04 35.26 -2.17
CA LEU A 21 1.64 34.31 -1.14
C LEU A 21 0.80 33.18 -1.74
N GLY A 22 -0.14 33.49 -2.64
CA GLY A 22 -0.94 32.48 -3.31
C GLY A 22 -0.13 31.50 -4.15
N ILE A 23 0.83 32.00 -4.94
CA ILE A 23 1.74 31.15 -5.72
C ILE A 23 2.63 30.32 -4.79
N GLY A 24 3.28 30.94 -3.81
CA GLY A 24 4.17 30.24 -2.88
C GLY A 24 3.44 29.16 -2.07
N SER A 25 2.26 29.48 -1.55
CA SER A 25 1.40 28.53 -0.83
C SER A 25 0.88 27.42 -1.74
N ALA A 26 0.59 27.69 -3.02
CA ALA A 26 0.20 26.66 -3.98
C ALA A 26 1.33 25.67 -4.29
N VAL A 27 2.56 26.18 -4.52
CA VAL A 27 3.73 25.32 -4.72
C VAL A 27 3.96 24.45 -3.49
N THR A 28 3.92 25.04 -2.29
CA THR A 28 4.12 24.27 -1.04
C THR A 28 2.99 23.26 -0.82
N ALA A 29 1.73 23.60 -1.11
CA ALA A 29 0.60 22.67 -0.98
C ALA A 29 0.72 21.48 -1.95
N ILE A 30 1.32 21.70 -3.14
CA ILE A 30 1.61 20.62 -4.09
C ILE A 30 2.80 19.77 -3.59
N THR A 31 3.90 20.37 -3.14
CA THR A 31 5.08 19.60 -2.72
C THR A 31 4.87 18.88 -1.39
N ASP A 32 4.22 19.53 -0.43
CA ASP A 32 3.89 19.00 0.89
C ASP A 32 2.44 19.31 1.29
N PRO A 33 1.48 18.45 0.90
CA PRO A 33 0.07 18.61 1.24
C PRO A 33 -0.25 18.56 2.74
N ARG A 34 0.69 18.11 3.60
CA ARG A 34 0.49 18.02 5.05
C ARG A 34 0.60 19.39 5.73
N ARG A 35 1.14 20.39 5.03
CA ARG A 35 1.17 21.81 5.45
C ARG A 35 -0.22 22.43 5.32
N GLY A 36 -1.12 22.09 6.24
CA GLY A 36 -2.49 22.60 6.27
C GLY A 36 -2.58 24.13 6.35
N ASP A 37 -1.57 24.80 6.92
CA ASP A 37 -1.42 26.25 6.93
C ASP A 37 -1.21 26.84 5.52
N MET A 38 -0.47 26.14 4.65
CA MET A 38 -0.23 26.56 3.27
C MET A 38 -1.43 26.26 2.37
N VAL A 39 -2.14 25.14 2.59
CA VAL A 39 -3.42 24.87 1.91
C VAL A 39 -4.46 25.93 2.28
N ALA A 40 -4.51 26.31 3.56
CA ALA A 40 -5.36 27.39 4.05
C ALA A 40 -4.99 28.75 3.40
N ALA A 41 -3.71 29.10 3.39
CA ALA A 41 -3.23 30.33 2.77
C ALA A 41 -3.50 30.36 1.26
N MET A 42 -3.29 29.25 0.54
CA MET A 42 -3.65 29.13 -0.87
C MET A 42 -5.15 29.33 -1.08
N GLY A 43 -6.00 28.67 -0.28
CA GLY A 43 -7.45 28.81 -0.34
C GLY A 43 -7.90 30.27 -0.19
N GLU A 44 -7.36 31.00 0.78
CA GLU A 44 -7.76 32.39 1.04
C GLU A 44 -7.23 33.36 -0.01
N THR A 45 -5.99 33.20 -0.45
CA THR A 45 -5.35 34.12 -1.40
C THR A 45 -5.90 33.95 -2.82
N THR A 46 -6.28 32.73 -3.19
CA THR A 46 -6.90 32.42 -4.49
C THR A 46 -8.42 32.56 -4.49
N ALA A 47 -9.07 32.66 -3.32
CA ALA A 47 -10.48 33.02 -3.25
C ALA A 47 -10.68 34.46 -3.74
N ILE A 48 -11.26 34.60 -4.93
CA ILE A 48 -11.51 35.90 -5.57
C ILE A 48 -12.88 36.41 -5.09
N GLY A 49 -12.98 37.72 -4.83
CA GLY A 49 -14.20 38.35 -4.30
C GLY A 49 -15.51 37.96 -5.01
N PRO A 50 -15.58 37.92 -6.36
CA PRO A 50 -16.79 37.50 -7.06
C PRO A 50 -17.22 36.05 -6.78
N VAL A 51 -16.26 35.14 -6.52
CA VAL A 51 -16.56 33.74 -6.19
C VAL A 51 -17.15 33.65 -4.78
N LEU A 52 -16.53 34.33 -3.80
CA LEU A 52 -17.05 34.38 -2.43
C LEU A 52 -18.42 35.05 -2.36
N GLU A 53 -18.62 36.11 -3.15
CA GLU A 53 -19.92 36.78 -3.26
C GLU A 53 -20.98 35.88 -3.89
N ASN A 54 -20.61 35.07 -4.89
CA ASN A 54 -21.53 34.09 -5.48
C ASN A 54 -21.93 33.01 -4.46
N ILE A 55 -20.98 32.49 -3.67
CA ILE A 55 -21.26 31.54 -2.58
C ILE A 55 -22.20 32.20 -1.56
N ARG A 56 -21.91 33.44 -1.14
CA ARG A 56 -22.74 34.20 -0.21
C ARG A 56 -24.17 34.36 -0.72
N LYS A 57 -24.35 34.75 -1.98
CA LYS A 57 -25.68 34.91 -2.61
C LYS A 57 -26.45 33.60 -2.67
N ARG A 58 -25.77 32.48 -2.94
CA ARG A 58 -26.41 31.15 -2.91
C ARG A 58 -26.82 30.74 -1.50
N MET A 59 -26.03 31.08 -0.47
CA MET A 59 -26.45 30.89 0.92
C MET A 59 -27.66 31.78 1.25
N ASP A 60 -27.63 33.06 0.89
CA ASP A 60 -28.72 34.02 1.15
C ASP A 60 -30.04 33.64 0.45
N SER A 61 -29.96 32.97 -0.72
CA SER A 61 -31.14 32.46 -1.41
C SER A 61 -31.80 31.25 -0.76
N ASP A 62 -31.11 30.57 0.16
CA ASP A 62 -31.63 29.45 0.94
C ASP A 62 -32.08 29.94 2.32
N ILE A 63 -33.27 29.53 2.80
CA ILE A 63 -33.83 29.99 4.08
C ILE A 63 -32.89 29.66 5.25
N VAL A 64 -32.30 28.47 5.25
CA VAL A 64 -31.34 28.03 6.28
C VAL A 64 -30.01 28.74 6.06
N GLY A 65 -29.54 28.83 4.82
CA GLY A 65 -28.31 29.53 4.47
C GLY A 65 -28.30 31.00 4.91
N LYS A 66 -29.42 31.70 4.73
CA LYS A 66 -29.61 33.08 5.19
C LYS A 66 -29.49 33.21 6.70
N ARG A 67 -30.17 32.33 7.45
CA ARG A 67 -30.06 32.27 8.91
C ARG A 67 -28.61 32.02 9.35
N LEU A 68 -27.88 31.13 8.67
CA LEU A 68 -26.46 30.85 8.96
C LEU A 68 -25.57 32.08 8.71
N LEU A 69 -25.85 32.89 7.69
CA LEU A 69 -25.12 34.14 7.45
C LEU A 69 -25.37 35.21 8.54
N GLU A 70 -26.55 35.20 9.15
CA GLU A 70 -26.94 36.09 10.25
C GLU A 70 -26.35 35.63 11.60
N GLU A 71 -26.57 34.35 11.96
CA GLU A 71 -26.18 33.78 13.25
C GLU A 71 -24.69 33.42 13.34
N LYS A 72 -24.07 33.15 12.19
CA LYS A 72 -22.65 32.81 12.05
C LYS A 72 -22.16 31.70 13.03
N PRO A 73 -22.86 30.56 13.13
CA PRO A 73 -22.45 29.47 14.03
C PRO A 73 -21.05 28.95 13.67
N ARG A 74 -20.36 28.43 14.69
CA ARG A 74 -18.98 27.92 14.62
C ARG A 74 -18.93 26.45 14.99
N ILE A 75 -18.03 25.73 14.34
CA ILE A 75 -17.76 24.31 14.60
C ILE A 75 -16.36 24.23 15.21
N SER A 76 -16.30 24.20 16.55
CA SER A 76 -15.07 24.18 17.35
C SER A 76 -15.21 23.24 18.55
N ASN A 77 -14.13 22.97 19.30
CA ASN A 77 -14.27 22.22 20.55
C ASN A 77 -15.05 23.02 21.63
N GLU A 78 -15.22 24.33 21.47
CA GLU A 78 -16.03 25.15 22.38
C GLU A 78 -17.53 24.96 22.14
N THR A 79 -17.93 24.73 20.88
CA THR A 79 -19.34 24.58 20.51
C THR A 79 -19.82 23.13 20.43
N ILE A 80 -18.89 22.17 20.37
CA ILE A 80 -19.19 20.74 20.20
C ILE A 80 -18.54 19.93 21.32
N ASP A 81 -19.36 19.20 22.10
CA ASP A 81 -18.88 18.25 23.09
C ASP A 81 -18.46 16.92 22.42
N ARG A 82 -17.15 16.64 22.44
CA ARG A 82 -16.57 15.42 21.87
C ARG A 82 -17.05 14.15 22.54
N LYS A 83 -17.31 14.17 23.86
CA LYS A 83 -17.78 12.99 24.57
C LYS A 83 -19.22 12.68 24.18
N TRP A 84 -20.05 13.72 24.13
CA TRP A 84 -21.43 13.58 23.66
C TRP A 84 -21.49 13.00 22.24
N LEU A 85 -20.67 13.50 21.30
CA LEU A 85 -20.62 12.92 19.95
C LEU A 85 -20.20 11.44 19.93
N ALA A 86 -19.27 11.06 20.79
CA ALA A 86 -18.82 9.68 20.91
C ALA A 86 -19.89 8.76 21.50
N ASP A 87 -20.79 9.28 22.35
CA ASP A 87 -21.86 8.52 23.00
C ASP A 87 -23.12 8.39 22.12
N LEU A 88 -23.21 9.11 21.01
CA LEU A 88 -24.35 9.01 20.09
C LEU A 88 -24.47 7.62 19.44
N PRO A 89 -25.70 7.17 19.09
CA PRO A 89 -25.90 5.87 18.45
C PRO A 89 -25.13 5.69 17.13
N GLU A 90 -24.73 4.45 16.84
CA GLU A 90 -24.11 4.09 15.57
C GLU A 90 -25.01 4.45 14.37
N GLY A 91 -24.38 4.93 13.29
CA GLY A 91 -25.06 5.42 12.08
C GLY A 91 -25.47 6.89 12.10
N THR A 92 -25.47 7.56 13.25
CA THR A 92 -25.77 9.00 13.33
C THR A 92 -24.63 9.86 12.77
N LEU A 93 -24.95 11.04 12.23
CA LEU A 93 -23.95 11.98 11.69
C LEU A 93 -22.87 12.32 12.74
N GLY A 94 -23.28 12.55 13.99
CA GLY A 94 -22.39 12.89 15.09
C GLY A 94 -21.43 11.76 15.45
N LYS A 95 -21.92 10.51 15.50
CA LYS A 95 -21.07 9.34 15.72
C LYS A 95 -20.07 9.13 14.58
N HIS A 96 -20.51 9.31 13.33
CA HIS A 96 -19.62 9.30 12.17
C HIS A 96 -18.56 10.41 12.23
N TYR A 97 -18.92 11.60 12.68
CA TYR A 97 -17.98 12.71 12.85
C TYR A 97 -16.97 12.45 13.98
N SER A 98 -17.40 11.92 15.13
CA SER A 98 -16.49 11.52 16.20
C SER A 98 -15.48 10.49 15.70
N ASN A 99 -15.96 9.41 15.06
CA ASN A 99 -15.12 8.36 14.51
C ASN A 99 -14.15 8.90 13.42
N PHE A 100 -14.60 9.87 12.62
CA PHE A 100 -13.76 10.53 11.62
C PHE A 100 -12.61 11.31 12.27
N LEU A 101 -12.91 12.11 13.29
CA LEU A 101 -11.91 12.89 14.04
C LEU A 101 -10.90 12.00 14.77
N ASP A 102 -11.38 10.95 15.45
CA ASP A 102 -10.53 10.00 16.17
C ASP A 102 -9.60 9.22 15.23
N ARG A 103 -10.13 8.78 14.08
CA ARG A 103 -9.34 8.07 13.05
C ARG A 103 -8.19 8.92 12.51
N LEU A 104 -8.38 10.24 12.39
CA LEU A 104 -7.38 11.16 11.88
C LEU A 104 -6.52 11.79 12.99
N ASN A 105 -6.78 11.44 14.25
CA ASN A 105 -6.16 12.06 15.42
C ASN A 105 -6.19 13.60 15.34
N THR A 106 -7.34 14.16 14.97
CA THR A 106 -7.54 15.60 14.76
C THR A 106 -8.69 16.14 15.62
N SER A 107 -8.89 17.45 15.60
CA SER A 107 -10.00 18.10 16.30
C SER A 107 -10.66 19.16 15.39
N PRO A 108 -11.89 19.61 15.70
CA PRO A 108 -12.53 20.70 14.98
C PRO A 108 -11.66 21.97 14.89
N ASP A 109 -10.86 22.25 15.93
CA ASP A 109 -9.98 23.41 16.00
C ASP A 109 -8.65 23.26 15.24
N ALA A 110 -8.37 22.09 14.66
CA ALA A 110 -7.14 21.88 13.90
C ALA A 110 -7.09 22.75 12.61
N ARG A 111 -8.22 23.32 12.18
CA ARG A 111 -8.30 24.20 11.02
C ARG A 111 -7.89 25.64 11.40
N PRO A 112 -6.89 26.23 10.72
CA PRO A 112 -6.45 27.58 11.05
C PRO A 112 -7.53 28.63 10.75
N ALA A 113 -7.63 29.64 11.63
CA ALA A 113 -8.51 30.79 11.44
C ALA A 113 -8.18 31.53 10.12
N VAL A 114 -9.20 32.09 9.47
CA VAL A 114 -9.05 32.92 8.27
C VAL A 114 -8.24 34.18 8.59
N LYS A 115 -7.34 34.61 7.68
CA LYS A 115 -6.37 35.69 7.89
C LYS A 115 -6.36 36.76 6.78
N TYR A 116 -6.57 36.39 5.54
CA TYR A 116 -6.26 37.16 4.34
C TYR A 116 -7.51 37.59 3.56
N ILE A 117 -8.70 37.54 4.15
CA ILE A 117 -9.94 37.98 3.51
C ILE A 117 -10.21 39.44 3.90
N ASN A 118 -10.31 40.32 2.90
CA ASN A 118 -10.43 41.76 3.09
C ASN A 118 -11.90 42.25 3.20
N ASP A 119 -12.85 41.32 3.37
CA ASP A 119 -14.30 41.61 3.44
C ASP A 119 -14.92 40.82 4.60
N LEU A 120 -15.62 41.53 5.50
CA LEU A 120 -16.26 40.94 6.68
C LEU A 120 -17.45 40.03 6.34
N ASP A 121 -18.12 40.27 5.22
CA ASP A 121 -19.23 39.44 4.77
C ASP A 121 -18.72 38.14 4.15
N HIS A 122 -17.54 38.16 3.52
CA HIS A 122 -16.89 36.96 2.98
C HIS A 122 -16.09 36.17 4.03
N LEU A 123 -15.72 36.81 5.14
CA LEU A 123 -14.99 36.17 6.23
C LEU A 123 -15.72 34.92 6.74
N TYR A 124 -17.02 35.06 7.04
CA TYR A 124 -17.80 33.92 7.55
C TYR A 124 -17.96 32.83 6.50
N VAL A 125 -18.17 33.19 5.23
CA VAL A 125 -18.27 32.24 4.12
C VAL A 125 -17.00 31.37 4.02
N MET A 126 -15.82 31.99 4.08
CA MET A 126 -14.56 31.25 4.01
C MET A 126 -14.30 30.43 5.27
N GLN A 127 -14.71 30.92 6.44
CA GLN A 127 -14.58 30.20 7.71
C GLN A 127 -15.48 28.96 7.73
N ARG A 128 -16.75 29.09 7.35
CA ARG A 128 -17.70 27.98 7.27
C ARG A 128 -17.24 26.92 6.27
N TYR A 129 -16.70 27.31 5.12
CA TYR A 129 -16.15 26.36 4.13
C TYR A 129 -15.09 25.44 4.75
N ARG A 130 -14.19 25.99 5.59
CA ARG A 130 -13.16 25.19 6.26
C ARG A 130 -13.72 24.25 7.31
N GLU A 131 -14.66 24.76 8.09
CA GLU A 131 -15.28 24.05 9.20
C GLU A 131 -16.18 22.91 8.73
N THR A 132 -16.81 23.06 7.55
CA THR A 132 -17.73 22.04 7.03
C THR A 132 -17.10 21.05 6.05
N HIS A 133 -15.81 21.22 5.72
CA HIS A 133 -15.12 20.36 4.76
C HIS A 133 -15.15 18.87 5.18
N ASP A 134 -14.90 18.58 6.45
CA ASP A 134 -14.87 17.20 6.96
C ASP A 134 -16.25 16.53 6.83
N PHE A 135 -17.35 17.28 6.94
CA PHE A 135 -18.69 16.74 6.69
C PHE A 135 -18.92 16.39 5.22
N THR A 136 -18.20 17.02 4.28
CA THR A 136 -18.26 16.64 2.87
C THR A 136 -17.70 15.24 2.66
N HIS A 137 -16.61 14.89 3.37
CA HIS A 137 -16.10 13.52 3.38
C HIS A 137 -17.10 12.53 3.97
N ILE A 138 -17.77 12.90 5.06
CA ILE A 138 -18.72 12.02 5.75
C ILE A 138 -19.97 11.81 4.91
N ALA A 139 -20.58 12.87 4.37
CA ALA A 139 -21.78 12.78 3.57
C ALA A 139 -21.57 12.00 2.26
N LEU A 140 -20.41 12.17 1.61
CA LEU A 140 -20.05 11.43 0.39
C LEU A 140 -19.39 10.06 0.68
N GLU A 141 -19.19 9.73 1.96
CA GLU A 141 -18.46 8.54 2.45
C GLU A 141 -17.06 8.37 1.82
N GLN A 142 -16.38 9.48 1.53
CA GLN A 142 -15.03 9.49 0.95
C GLN A 142 -13.95 9.46 2.03
N LYS A 143 -13.00 8.54 1.88
CA LYS A 143 -11.81 8.47 2.75
C LYS A 143 -10.88 9.65 2.46
N THR A 144 -10.10 10.08 3.45
CA THR A 144 -9.07 11.13 3.32
C THR A 144 -7.75 10.60 2.72
N ASN A 145 -7.86 9.73 1.71
CA ASN A 145 -6.72 9.31 0.89
C ASN A 145 -6.66 10.17 -0.38
N MET A 146 -5.58 10.09 -1.17
CA MET A 146 -5.42 10.98 -2.33
C MET A 146 -6.61 10.93 -3.31
N LEU A 147 -7.19 9.75 -3.57
CA LEU A 147 -8.34 9.60 -4.47
C LEU A 147 -9.62 10.25 -3.89
N GLY A 148 -9.90 10.01 -2.61
CA GLY A 148 -11.07 10.58 -1.94
C GLY A 148 -10.95 12.08 -1.70
N GLU A 149 -9.76 12.58 -1.36
CA GLU A 149 -9.45 14.02 -1.31
C GLU A 149 -9.67 14.69 -2.68
N VAL A 150 -9.12 14.11 -3.75
CA VAL A 150 -9.33 14.63 -5.11
C VAL A 150 -10.81 14.62 -5.49
N THR A 151 -11.54 13.56 -5.13
CA THR A 151 -12.99 13.45 -5.37
C THR A 151 -13.75 14.53 -4.63
N VAL A 152 -13.47 14.75 -3.35
CA VAL A 152 -14.08 15.84 -2.57
C VAL A 152 -13.71 17.20 -3.16
N LYS A 153 -12.47 17.41 -3.65
CA LYS A 153 -12.08 18.67 -4.31
C LYS A 153 -12.84 18.91 -5.62
N TYR A 154 -13.13 17.87 -6.41
CA TYR A 154 -14.04 18.01 -7.55
C TYR A 154 -15.45 18.39 -7.11
N PHE A 155 -15.99 17.75 -6.07
CA PHE A 155 -17.30 18.09 -5.51
C PHE A 155 -17.36 19.56 -5.07
N GLU A 156 -16.41 19.99 -4.24
CA GLU A 156 -16.30 21.38 -3.75
C GLU A 156 -16.03 22.38 -4.88
N GLY A 157 -15.26 21.98 -5.90
CA GLY A 157 -15.00 22.80 -7.08
C GLY A 157 -16.26 23.10 -7.87
N ILE A 158 -17.11 22.09 -8.07
CA ILE A 158 -18.41 22.22 -8.76
C ILE A 158 -19.40 22.99 -7.89
N GLN A 159 -19.48 22.68 -6.60
CA GLN A 159 -20.41 23.33 -5.69
C GLN A 159 -20.04 24.79 -5.43
N TYR A 160 -18.78 25.11 -5.14
CA TYR A 160 -18.39 26.43 -4.65
C TYR A 160 -17.69 27.30 -5.69
N GLY A 161 -17.07 26.71 -6.71
CA GLY A 161 -16.27 27.44 -7.71
C GLY A 161 -14.98 28.03 -7.16
N LEU A 162 -14.54 27.62 -5.96
CA LEU A 162 -13.29 28.09 -5.36
C LEU A 162 -12.08 27.63 -6.20
N PRO A 163 -11.19 28.55 -6.65
CA PRO A 163 -10.05 28.18 -7.50
C PRO A 163 -9.13 27.12 -6.90
N MET A 164 -8.94 27.13 -5.58
CA MET A 164 -8.18 26.09 -4.87
C MET A 164 -8.83 24.71 -4.98
N CYS A 165 -10.16 24.61 -4.94
CA CYS A 165 -10.83 23.31 -5.07
C CYS A 165 -10.71 22.76 -6.49
N VAL A 166 -10.94 23.62 -7.49
CA VAL A 166 -10.82 23.26 -8.92
C VAL A 166 -9.38 22.84 -9.25
N SER A 167 -8.40 23.66 -8.87
CA SER A 167 -6.98 23.33 -9.09
C SER A 167 -6.54 22.11 -8.28
N GLY A 168 -7.02 21.94 -7.05
CA GLY A 168 -6.76 20.77 -6.21
C GLY A 168 -7.30 19.47 -6.82
N GLY A 169 -8.48 19.50 -7.44
CA GLY A 169 -9.03 18.35 -8.17
C GLY A 169 -8.18 17.99 -9.40
N ILE A 170 -7.78 18.99 -10.20
CA ILE A 170 -6.99 18.78 -11.43
C ILE A 170 -5.56 18.32 -11.10
N PHE A 171 -4.81 19.10 -10.32
CA PHE A 171 -3.41 18.80 -10.02
C PHE A 171 -3.26 17.63 -9.04
N GLY A 172 -4.19 17.48 -8.09
CA GLY A 172 -4.27 16.30 -7.24
C GLY A 172 -4.58 15.04 -8.04
N GLY A 173 -5.51 15.12 -8.99
CA GLY A 173 -5.82 14.02 -9.93
C GLY A 173 -4.64 13.65 -10.83
N ALA A 174 -3.87 14.63 -11.31
CA ALA A 174 -2.66 14.39 -12.09
C ALA A 174 -1.56 13.65 -11.29
N ARG A 175 -1.53 13.79 -9.97
CA ARG A 175 -0.59 13.08 -9.09
C ARG A 175 -1.03 11.65 -8.75
N LEU A 176 -2.22 11.22 -9.14
CA LEU A 176 -2.65 9.85 -8.98
C LEU A 176 -1.85 8.92 -9.90
N LEU A 177 -1.50 7.74 -9.38
CA LEU A 177 -0.95 6.62 -10.15
C LEU A 177 -1.91 6.23 -11.28
N ARG A 178 -1.39 5.70 -12.39
CA ARG A 178 -2.16 5.39 -13.62
C ARG A 178 -3.47 4.63 -13.34
N LYS A 179 -3.45 3.61 -12.47
CA LYS A 179 -4.63 2.85 -12.06
C LYS A 179 -5.68 3.69 -11.31
N HIS A 180 -5.27 4.49 -10.33
CA HIS A 180 -6.18 5.36 -9.59
C HIS A 180 -6.67 6.54 -10.42
N ARG A 181 -5.86 7.02 -11.38
CA ARG A 181 -6.29 8.04 -12.35
C ARG A 181 -7.36 7.48 -13.28
N GLN A 182 -7.18 6.24 -13.76
CA GLN A 182 -8.19 5.54 -14.55
C GLN A 182 -9.47 5.32 -13.75
N GLU A 183 -9.37 4.85 -12.51
CA GLU A 183 -10.52 4.69 -11.62
C GLU A 183 -11.21 6.02 -11.29
N LEU A 184 -10.45 7.11 -11.11
CA LEU A 184 -10.98 8.45 -10.97
C LEU A 184 -11.81 8.82 -12.21
N ILE A 185 -11.26 8.68 -13.41
CA ILE A 185 -11.90 9.08 -14.67
C ILE A 185 -13.15 8.22 -14.96
N ASP A 186 -13.05 6.90 -14.76
CA ASP A 186 -14.10 5.97 -15.18
C ASP A 186 -15.27 5.90 -14.20
N LYS A 187 -15.01 6.11 -12.89
CA LYS A 187 -16.00 5.85 -11.83
C LYS A 187 -16.26 7.05 -10.95
N TYR A 188 -15.23 7.64 -10.36
CA TYR A 188 -15.42 8.68 -9.34
C TYR A 188 -15.82 10.02 -9.95
N LEU A 189 -15.26 10.39 -11.10
CA LEU A 189 -15.50 11.67 -11.75
C LEU A 189 -16.93 11.78 -12.31
N PRO A 190 -17.48 10.79 -13.05
CA PRO A 190 -18.88 10.84 -13.48
C PRO A 190 -19.84 10.89 -12.30
N TRP A 191 -19.60 10.06 -11.28
CA TRP A 191 -20.44 10.01 -10.09
C TRP A 191 -20.38 11.31 -9.30
N VAL A 192 -19.20 11.88 -9.05
CA VAL A 192 -19.07 13.09 -8.22
C VAL A 192 -19.62 14.31 -8.95
N VAL A 193 -19.50 14.37 -10.28
CA VAL A 193 -20.12 15.42 -11.09
C VAL A 193 -21.65 15.35 -10.97
N GLU A 194 -22.22 14.14 -11.04
CA GLU A 194 -23.65 13.93 -10.84
C GLU A 194 -24.09 14.33 -9.43
N GLN A 195 -23.38 13.85 -8.39
CA GLN A 195 -23.71 14.19 -7.00
C GLN A 195 -23.58 15.69 -6.74
N ALA A 196 -22.50 16.32 -7.19
CA ALA A 196 -22.27 17.75 -6.98
C ALA A 196 -23.26 18.63 -7.75
N SER A 197 -23.75 18.19 -8.91
CA SER A 197 -24.73 18.98 -9.69
C SER A 197 -26.14 18.90 -9.11
N ASN A 198 -26.49 17.75 -8.51
CA ASN A 198 -27.82 17.50 -7.98
C ASN A 198 -27.96 17.78 -6.46
N ALA A 199 -26.85 17.85 -5.73
CA ALA A 199 -26.85 18.08 -4.30
C ALA A 199 -27.40 19.46 -3.93
N ARG A 200 -28.09 19.52 -2.79
CA ARG A 200 -28.36 20.79 -2.08
C ARG A 200 -27.02 21.51 -1.82
N PHE A 201 -27.05 22.83 -1.74
CA PHE A 201 -25.85 23.61 -1.46
C PHE A 201 -25.30 23.34 -0.04
N PHE A 202 -24.19 22.61 0.07
CA PHE A 202 -23.65 22.11 1.36
C PHE A 202 -23.32 23.24 2.36
N MET A 203 -22.90 24.40 1.87
CA MET A 203 -22.62 25.57 2.70
C MET A 203 -23.87 26.16 3.37
N ALA A 204 -25.06 25.92 2.80
CA ALA A 204 -26.34 26.34 3.34
C ALA A 204 -27.04 25.24 4.18
N PHE A 205 -26.37 24.10 4.40
CA PHE A 205 -26.86 23.05 5.28
C PHE A 205 -26.42 23.29 6.73
N ASP A 206 -27.30 23.02 7.68
CA ASP A 206 -27.12 23.25 9.12
C ASP A 206 -26.58 21.99 9.80
N TRP A 207 -25.30 21.69 9.59
CA TRP A 207 -24.66 20.46 10.09
C TRP A 207 -24.76 20.31 11.62
N GLU A 208 -24.62 21.43 12.31
CA GLU A 208 -24.48 21.54 13.76
C GLU A 208 -25.71 21.02 14.52
N ASN A 209 -26.90 21.16 13.93
CA ASN A 209 -28.17 20.72 14.52
C ASN A 209 -28.63 19.34 14.05
N HIS A 210 -27.80 18.61 13.29
CA HIS A 210 -28.15 17.33 12.69
C HIS A 210 -27.33 16.14 13.19
N PHE A 211 -26.51 16.32 14.23
CA PHE A 211 -25.64 15.25 14.74
C PHE A 211 -26.39 14.00 15.20
N GLU A 212 -27.61 14.14 15.73
CA GLU A 212 -28.42 13.00 16.18
C GLU A 212 -29.15 12.28 15.03
N LYS A 213 -29.26 12.91 13.85
CA LYS A 213 -29.93 12.27 12.70
C LYS A 213 -29.07 11.16 12.11
N GLN A 214 -29.73 10.15 11.56
CA GLN A 214 -29.06 9.09 10.80
C GLN A 214 -28.38 9.67 9.56
N LEU A 215 -27.14 9.25 9.28
CA LEU A 215 -26.38 9.75 8.14
C LEU A 215 -27.13 9.56 6.81
N SER A 216 -27.85 8.45 6.67
CA SER A 216 -28.69 8.17 5.48
C SER A 216 -29.85 9.16 5.29
N GLU A 217 -30.38 9.74 6.38
CA GLU A 217 -31.40 10.79 6.30
C GLU A 217 -30.78 12.13 5.91
N VAL A 218 -29.61 12.45 6.48
CA VAL A 218 -28.84 13.63 6.11
C VAL A 218 -28.44 13.58 4.62
N GLN A 219 -27.99 12.43 4.12
CA GLN A 219 -27.68 12.21 2.70
C GLN A 219 -28.90 12.43 1.80
N LYS A 220 -30.10 11.99 2.21
CA LYS A 220 -31.35 12.26 1.49
C LYS A 220 -31.70 13.74 1.46
N GLU A 221 -31.57 14.45 2.58
CA GLU A 221 -31.83 15.90 2.66
C GLU A 221 -30.84 16.71 1.82
N LEU A 222 -29.61 16.23 1.69
CA LEU A 222 -28.57 16.81 0.85
C LEU A 222 -28.69 16.41 -0.63
N ASN A 223 -29.59 15.47 -0.95
CA ASN A 223 -29.72 14.86 -2.27
C ASN A 223 -28.40 14.28 -2.81
N VAL A 224 -27.70 13.53 -1.96
CA VAL A 224 -26.50 12.78 -2.32
C VAL A 224 -26.69 11.29 -2.03
N ALA A 225 -26.13 10.45 -2.87
CA ALA A 225 -26.18 9.00 -2.75
C ALA A 225 -24.78 8.41 -2.65
N ARG A 226 -24.64 7.32 -1.90
CA ARG A 226 -23.40 6.55 -1.77
C ARG A 226 -22.95 5.95 -3.10
N MET A 227 -21.65 5.82 -3.32
CA MET A 227 -21.09 5.15 -4.51
C MET A 227 -21.34 3.62 -4.46
N LYS A 228 -21.92 3.05 -5.52
CA LYS A 228 -22.41 1.65 -5.61
C LYS A 228 -21.37 0.55 -5.32
N LYS A 229 -20.06 0.82 -5.48
CA LYS A 229 -18.98 -0.16 -5.25
C LYS A 229 -18.96 -0.73 -3.82
N GLN A 230 -19.58 -0.05 -2.86
CA GLN A 230 -19.69 -0.48 -1.46
C GLN A 230 -20.97 -1.27 -1.11
N GLN A 231 -21.91 -1.40 -2.05
CA GLN A 231 -23.18 -2.10 -1.79
C GLN A 231 -23.01 -3.62 -1.97
N ASP A 232 -22.18 -4.05 -2.93
CA ASP A 232 -21.90 -5.46 -3.23
C ASP A 232 -21.09 -6.17 -2.13
N GLU A 233 -20.26 -5.43 -1.36
CA GLU A 233 -19.51 -5.98 -0.22
C GLU A 233 -20.38 -6.28 1.01
N LEU A 234 -21.52 -5.59 1.16
CA LEU A 234 -22.45 -5.77 2.29
C LEU A 234 -23.51 -6.85 2.01
N THR A 235 -23.99 -6.97 0.77
CA THR A 235 -24.94 -8.02 0.38
C THR A 235 -24.28 -9.39 0.27
N GLY A 236 -23.04 -9.46 -0.25
CA GLY A 236 -22.28 -10.72 -0.31
C GLY A 236 -21.88 -11.29 1.06
N PHE A 237 -21.91 -10.47 2.12
CA PHE A 237 -21.64 -10.90 3.49
C PHE A 237 -22.85 -11.59 4.13
N ALA A 238 -24.07 -11.13 3.82
CA ALA A 238 -25.30 -11.71 4.35
C ALA A 238 -25.58 -13.10 3.74
N GLU A 239 -25.38 -13.27 2.43
CA GLU A 239 -25.56 -14.57 1.76
C GLU A 239 -24.56 -15.64 2.24
N ASN A 240 -23.34 -15.24 2.62
CA ASN A 240 -22.33 -16.16 3.15
C ASN A 240 -22.59 -16.62 4.60
N ILE A 241 -23.28 -15.81 5.41
CA ILE A 241 -23.62 -16.17 6.80
C ILE A 241 -24.68 -17.28 6.83
N ASP A 242 -25.67 -17.22 5.95
CA ASP A 242 -26.71 -18.26 5.86
C ASP A 242 -26.15 -19.58 5.29
N ASP A 243 -25.25 -19.54 4.31
CA ASP A 243 -24.56 -20.75 3.83
C ASP A 243 -23.67 -21.37 4.92
N LEU A 244 -22.94 -20.55 5.68
CA LEU A 244 -22.11 -21.01 6.79
C LEU A 244 -22.95 -21.62 7.93
N ALA A 245 -24.09 -21.00 8.28
CA ALA A 245 -25.01 -21.51 9.28
C ALA A 245 -25.62 -22.86 8.88
N ASN A 246 -25.97 -23.03 7.60
CA ASN A 246 -26.48 -24.29 7.06
C ASN A 246 -25.42 -25.40 7.03
N ARG A 247 -24.17 -25.07 6.69
CA ARG A 247 -23.04 -26.01 6.74
C ARG A 247 -22.73 -26.47 8.17
N LEU A 248 -22.79 -25.55 9.14
CA LEU A 248 -22.61 -25.87 10.56
C LEU A 248 -23.71 -26.78 11.11
N LYS A 249 -24.99 -26.52 10.75
CA LYS A 249 -26.10 -27.41 11.10
C LYS A 249 -25.94 -28.82 10.51
N ASN A 250 -25.54 -28.91 9.24
CA ASN A 250 -25.30 -30.20 8.60
C ASN A 250 -24.11 -30.96 9.20
N ALA A 251 -23.07 -30.27 9.65
CA ALA A 251 -21.94 -30.88 10.34
C ALA A 251 -22.32 -31.37 11.75
N LEU A 252 -23.16 -30.63 12.48
CA LEU A 252 -23.70 -31.02 13.78
C LEU A 252 -24.59 -32.27 13.67
N ASN A 253 -25.49 -32.32 12.71
CA ASN A 253 -26.35 -33.50 12.50
C ASN A 253 -25.52 -34.76 12.19
N LYS A 254 -24.46 -34.65 11.37
CA LYS A 254 -23.55 -35.76 11.06
C LYS A 254 -22.75 -36.25 12.28
N LEU A 255 -22.48 -35.37 13.26
CA LEU A 255 -21.81 -35.75 14.51
C LEU A 255 -22.76 -36.43 15.49
N GLU A 256 -24.03 -36.07 15.50
CA GLU A 256 -25.07 -36.72 16.29
C GLU A 256 -25.40 -38.11 15.75
N GLU A 257 -25.47 -38.28 14.43
CA GLU A 257 -25.63 -39.58 13.76
C GLU A 257 -24.45 -40.52 14.08
N ARG A 258 -23.21 -40.01 14.06
CA ARG A 258 -22.01 -40.81 14.43
C ARG A 258 -21.95 -41.20 15.91
N LYS A 259 -22.63 -40.47 16.80
CA LYS A 259 -22.75 -40.83 18.23
C LYS A 259 -23.85 -41.87 18.49
N ALA A 260 -24.83 -41.98 17.59
CA ALA A 260 -25.91 -42.97 17.71
C ALA A 260 -25.50 -44.38 17.24
N GLU A 261 -24.43 -44.51 16.45
CA GLU A 261 -23.99 -45.78 15.84
C GLU A 261 -22.93 -46.57 16.63
N SER A 262 -22.68 -46.26 17.92
CA SER A 262 -21.80 -47.11 18.73
C SER A 262 -22.28 -47.27 20.19
N PRO A 263 -23.12 -48.28 20.46
CA PRO A 263 -23.18 -48.90 21.76
C PRO A 263 -22.32 -50.18 21.75
N ASP A 264 -21.37 -50.22 22.69
CA ASP A 264 -20.61 -51.40 23.16
C ASP A 264 -19.14 -51.50 22.71
N ALA A 265 -18.25 -51.06 23.60
CA ALA A 265 -16.97 -51.72 23.80
C ALA A 265 -16.60 -51.71 25.30
N PRO A 266 -16.26 -52.87 25.90
CA PRO A 266 -15.97 -53.01 27.32
C PRO A 266 -14.53 -52.59 27.66
N GLY A 267 -14.28 -52.46 28.97
CA GLY A 267 -13.12 -51.81 29.54
C GLY A 267 -11.77 -52.51 29.35
N ASN A 268 -10.75 -51.66 29.28
CA ASN A 268 -9.46 -51.75 29.94
C ASN A 268 -8.82 -53.14 30.07
N GLN A 269 -7.95 -53.50 29.13
CA GLN A 269 -6.78 -54.34 29.42
C GLN A 269 -5.56 -53.81 28.65
N LEU A 270 -4.49 -53.55 29.41
CA LEU A 270 -3.15 -53.28 28.90
C LEU A 270 -2.66 -54.47 28.06
N GLY A 271 -2.37 -54.22 26.79
CA GLY A 271 -1.72 -55.16 25.90
C GLY A 271 -0.63 -54.46 25.11
N ASN A 272 0.63 -54.81 25.38
CA ASN A 272 1.78 -54.51 24.54
C ASN A 272 1.51 -55.01 23.12
N SER A 273 1.23 -54.10 22.18
CA SER A 273 1.39 -54.38 20.76
C SER A 273 2.47 -53.44 20.22
N GLN A 274 3.66 -53.98 20.04
CA GLN A 274 4.68 -53.40 19.17
C GLN A 274 4.07 -53.28 17.76
N GLN A 275 3.51 -52.13 17.43
CA GLN A 275 3.25 -51.78 16.04
C GLN A 275 4.61 -51.49 15.42
N GLU A 276 5.08 -52.42 14.58
CA GLU A 276 6.17 -52.18 13.65
C GLU A 276 5.86 -50.88 12.89
N LYS A 277 6.62 -49.83 13.20
CA LYS A 277 6.60 -48.57 12.44
C LYS A 277 6.96 -48.92 11.00
N GLN A 278 6.00 -48.82 10.08
CA GLN A 278 6.33 -48.80 8.66
C GLN A 278 7.42 -47.75 8.43
N PRO A 279 8.46 -48.05 7.64
CA PRO A 279 9.53 -47.10 7.39
C PRO A 279 8.93 -45.87 6.72
N THR A 280 8.98 -44.73 7.41
CA THR A 280 8.61 -43.44 6.85
C THR A 280 9.44 -43.24 5.58
N PRO A 281 8.80 -42.92 4.42
CA PRO A 281 9.52 -42.71 3.18
C PRO A 281 10.53 -41.57 3.39
N TYR A 282 11.81 -41.93 3.34
CA TYR A 282 12.94 -41.01 3.53
C TYR A 282 13.48 -40.64 2.16
N ARG A 283 13.67 -39.33 1.92
CA ARG A 283 14.28 -38.83 0.69
C ARG A 283 15.78 -39.15 0.72
N GLU A 284 16.31 -39.77 -0.32
CA GLU A 284 17.75 -40.02 -0.43
C GLU A 284 18.52 -38.78 -0.88
N LYS A 285 19.84 -38.77 -0.65
CA LYS A 285 20.69 -37.67 -1.10
C LYS A 285 20.91 -37.73 -2.61
N ILE A 286 20.73 -36.59 -3.29
CA ILE A 286 20.90 -36.42 -4.73
C ILE A 286 22.18 -35.61 -4.99
N GLY A 287 23.20 -36.27 -5.54
CA GLY A 287 24.50 -35.64 -5.83
C GLY A 287 24.47 -34.56 -6.91
N LYS A 288 23.71 -34.78 -7.99
CA LYS A 288 23.54 -33.81 -9.09
C LYS A 288 22.07 -33.56 -9.39
N LEU A 289 21.70 -32.30 -9.59
CA LEU A 289 20.36 -31.92 -10.01
C LEU A 289 20.04 -32.54 -11.38
N SER A 290 18.81 -33.04 -11.54
CA SER A 290 18.34 -33.63 -12.78
C SER A 290 17.07 -32.94 -13.24
N GLY A 291 16.97 -32.63 -14.53
CA GLY A 291 15.75 -32.15 -15.17
C GLY A 291 14.78 -33.27 -15.54
N GLU A 292 15.09 -34.53 -15.24
CA GLU A 292 14.21 -35.66 -15.55
C GLU A 292 12.86 -35.53 -14.81
N VAL A 293 11.76 -35.61 -15.56
CA VAL A 293 10.41 -35.43 -15.03
C VAL A 293 9.86 -36.79 -14.60
N VAL A 294 10.20 -37.18 -13.37
CA VAL A 294 9.71 -38.38 -12.69
C VAL A 294 9.21 -38.02 -11.30
N ASP A 295 8.27 -38.78 -10.76
CA ASP A 295 7.66 -38.51 -9.46
C ASP A 295 8.64 -38.64 -8.29
N SER A 296 9.72 -39.42 -8.47
CA SER A 296 10.80 -39.56 -7.48
C SER A 296 11.79 -38.39 -7.46
N ASN A 297 11.76 -37.49 -8.45
CA ASN A 297 12.69 -36.37 -8.55
C ASN A 297 12.05 -35.07 -7.99
N PRO A 298 12.42 -34.64 -6.77
CA PRO A 298 11.86 -33.43 -6.14
C PRO A 298 12.29 -32.14 -6.85
N TYR A 299 13.34 -32.18 -7.69
CA TYR A 299 13.88 -31.02 -8.39
C TYR A 299 13.35 -30.84 -9.81
N SER A 300 12.62 -31.82 -10.34
CA SER A 300 12.08 -31.82 -11.71
C SER A 300 11.34 -30.51 -12.07
N ARG A 301 10.53 -29.98 -11.14
CA ARG A 301 9.75 -28.75 -11.34
C ARG A 301 10.60 -27.48 -11.22
N LEU A 302 11.69 -27.52 -10.46
CA LEU A 302 12.63 -26.40 -10.33
C LEU A 302 13.53 -26.30 -11.57
N MET A 303 14.04 -27.43 -12.05
CA MET A 303 14.84 -27.51 -13.29
C MET A 303 14.03 -27.15 -14.54
N ALA A 304 12.69 -27.19 -14.48
CA ALA A 304 11.83 -26.71 -15.56
C ALA A 304 12.00 -25.20 -15.82
N LEU A 305 12.38 -24.40 -14.81
CA LEU A 305 12.67 -22.97 -14.98
C LEU A 305 13.80 -22.72 -15.99
N GLN A 306 14.77 -23.63 -16.06
CA GLN A 306 15.87 -23.58 -17.02
C GLN A 306 15.41 -23.91 -18.44
N ARG A 307 14.51 -24.90 -18.58
CA ARG A 307 13.90 -25.22 -19.88
C ARG A 307 12.98 -24.11 -20.40
N MET A 308 12.34 -23.39 -19.50
CA MET A 308 11.47 -22.25 -19.83
C MET A 308 12.27 -20.95 -20.09
N GLY A 309 13.61 -20.99 -20.01
CA GLY A 309 14.45 -19.81 -20.25
C GLY A 309 14.38 -18.73 -19.17
N ILE A 310 13.80 -19.02 -18.00
CA ILE A 310 13.68 -18.04 -16.90
C ILE A 310 14.99 -17.93 -16.13
N VAL A 311 15.67 -19.05 -15.89
CA VAL A 311 16.95 -19.12 -15.17
C VAL A 311 17.95 -19.88 -16.03
N GLN A 312 19.08 -19.27 -16.38
CA GLN A 312 20.05 -19.89 -17.29
C GLN A 312 20.71 -21.15 -16.69
N ASP A 313 21.11 -21.07 -15.42
CA ASP A 313 21.70 -22.19 -14.69
C ASP A 313 21.13 -22.23 -13.27
N TYR A 314 20.16 -23.13 -13.07
CA TYR A 314 19.55 -23.31 -11.75
C TYR A 314 20.46 -24.12 -10.81
N GLU A 315 21.40 -24.92 -11.32
CA GLU A 315 22.23 -25.80 -10.50
C GLU A 315 23.17 -25.03 -9.57
N ILE A 316 23.55 -23.80 -9.96
CA ILE A 316 24.37 -22.87 -9.17
C ILE A 316 23.80 -22.66 -7.75
N ILE A 317 22.49 -22.81 -7.52
CA ILE A 317 21.90 -22.68 -6.18
C ILE A 317 22.54 -23.62 -5.15
N ARG A 318 23.07 -24.77 -5.60
CA ARG A 318 23.76 -25.77 -4.75
C ARG A 318 25.12 -25.32 -4.25
N GLU A 319 25.70 -24.31 -4.86
CA GLU A 319 27.00 -23.76 -4.49
C GLU A 319 26.87 -22.59 -3.52
N LYS A 320 25.64 -22.08 -3.35
CA LYS A 320 25.36 -20.89 -2.55
C LYS A 320 25.19 -21.21 -1.07
N THR A 321 25.72 -20.33 -0.23
CA THR A 321 25.54 -20.35 1.23
C THR A 321 24.80 -19.11 1.72
N VAL A 322 23.73 -19.30 2.47
CA VAL A 322 22.93 -18.20 3.05
C VAL A 322 22.90 -18.30 4.57
N ALA A 323 23.22 -17.20 5.25
CA ALA A 323 23.07 -17.08 6.70
C ALA A 323 21.71 -16.44 7.04
N VAL A 324 20.92 -17.07 7.90
CA VAL A 324 19.60 -16.57 8.36
C VAL A 324 19.68 -16.24 9.83
N VAL A 325 19.41 -14.98 10.18
CA VAL A 325 19.42 -14.46 11.56
C VAL A 325 17.98 -14.26 12.02
N GLY A 326 17.59 -15.00 13.06
CA GLY A 326 16.22 -15.12 13.54
C GLY A 326 15.46 -16.21 12.78
N VAL A 327 15.13 -17.31 13.44
CA VAL A 327 14.37 -18.45 12.90
C VAL A 327 12.96 -18.46 13.52
N GLY A 328 12.35 -17.27 13.61
CA GLY A 328 10.99 -17.07 14.09
C GLY A 328 9.94 -17.31 13.01
N GLY A 329 8.89 -16.48 12.98
CA GLY A 329 7.78 -16.65 12.04
C GLY A 329 8.15 -16.47 10.56
N VAL A 330 8.97 -15.46 10.24
CA VAL A 330 9.45 -15.24 8.86
C VAL A 330 10.65 -16.15 8.57
N GLY A 331 11.67 -16.15 9.43
CA GLY A 331 12.92 -16.85 9.17
C GLY A 331 12.82 -18.37 9.05
N SER A 332 11.90 -19.01 9.79
CA SER A 332 11.67 -20.46 9.66
C SER A 332 11.09 -20.84 8.28
N VAL A 333 10.13 -20.06 7.79
CA VAL A 333 9.55 -20.23 6.45
C VAL A 333 10.57 -19.93 5.36
N VAL A 334 11.40 -18.89 5.54
CA VAL A 334 12.52 -18.57 4.64
C VAL A 334 13.50 -19.73 4.54
N ALA A 335 13.89 -20.30 5.68
CA ALA A 335 14.79 -21.45 5.72
C ALA A 335 14.16 -22.67 5.01
N GLU A 336 12.88 -22.96 5.26
CA GLU A 336 12.18 -24.05 4.59
C GLU A 336 12.11 -23.86 3.07
N MET A 337 11.75 -22.67 2.59
CA MET A 337 11.68 -22.38 1.17
C MET A 337 13.05 -22.52 0.50
N LEU A 338 14.13 -22.00 1.09
CA LEU A 338 15.49 -22.14 0.56
C LEU A 338 15.97 -23.61 0.56
N THR A 339 15.66 -24.35 1.63
CA THR A 339 15.93 -25.80 1.72
C THR A 339 15.20 -26.57 0.61
N ARG A 340 13.93 -26.24 0.34
CA ARG A 340 13.15 -26.84 -0.76
C ARG A 340 13.69 -26.45 -2.14
N CYS A 341 14.20 -25.24 -2.31
CA CYS A 341 14.85 -24.78 -3.54
C CYS A 341 16.19 -25.49 -3.81
N GLY A 342 16.78 -26.14 -2.79
CA GLY A 342 18.03 -26.88 -2.91
C GLY A 342 19.28 -26.05 -2.67
N ILE A 343 19.19 -24.99 -1.85
CA ILE A 343 20.36 -24.20 -1.45
C ILE A 343 21.51 -25.10 -0.95
N GLY A 344 22.75 -24.74 -1.25
CA GLY A 344 23.91 -25.53 -0.86
C GLY A 344 24.07 -25.66 0.66
N LYS A 345 24.10 -24.51 1.35
CA LYS A 345 24.25 -24.44 2.80
C LYS A 345 23.41 -23.34 3.42
N LEU A 346 22.80 -23.64 4.57
CA LEU A 346 22.17 -22.67 5.46
C LEU A 346 22.93 -22.58 6.79
N ILE A 347 23.14 -21.35 7.27
CA ILE A 347 23.67 -21.09 8.61
C ILE A 347 22.58 -20.36 9.41
N LEU A 348 22.08 -20.96 10.48
CA LEU A 348 20.96 -20.44 11.24
C LEU A 348 21.43 -19.88 12.59
N PHE A 349 21.04 -18.64 12.90
CA PHE A 349 21.31 -17.99 14.19
C PHE A 349 19.99 -17.63 14.87
N ASP A 350 19.77 -18.12 16.08
CA ASP A 350 18.66 -17.72 16.96
C ASP A 350 19.04 -18.12 18.40
N TYR A 351 18.59 -17.38 19.40
CA TYR A 351 18.88 -17.69 20.81
C TYR A 351 17.64 -18.22 21.57
N ASP A 352 16.47 -18.15 20.96
CA ASP A 352 15.22 -18.52 21.58
C ASP A 352 14.95 -20.03 21.53
N LYS A 353 13.99 -20.44 22.35
CA LYS A 353 13.39 -21.77 22.32
C LYS A 353 12.03 -21.75 21.64
N VAL A 354 11.59 -22.91 21.17
CA VAL A 354 10.24 -23.09 20.65
C VAL A 354 9.26 -23.09 21.81
N GLU A 355 8.25 -22.24 21.73
CA GLU A 355 7.15 -22.16 22.69
C GLU A 355 5.82 -22.59 22.07
N ILE A 356 4.89 -23.08 22.89
CA ILE A 356 3.52 -23.37 22.43
C ILE A 356 2.84 -22.11 21.87
N ALA A 357 3.19 -20.94 22.39
CA ALA A 357 2.72 -19.66 21.87
C ALA A 357 3.13 -19.41 20.41
N ASN A 358 4.14 -20.11 19.88
CA ASN A 358 4.57 -19.98 18.48
C ASN A 358 3.74 -20.83 17.50
N MET A 359 2.80 -21.66 17.98
CA MET A 359 1.98 -22.55 17.14
C MET A 359 0.92 -21.82 16.30
N ASN A 360 0.75 -20.51 16.50
CA ASN A 360 -0.03 -19.66 15.59
C ASN A 360 0.74 -19.30 14.30
N ARG A 361 2.02 -19.66 14.22
CA ARG A 361 2.91 -19.43 13.08
C ARG A 361 3.15 -20.76 12.36
N LEU A 362 3.69 -20.67 11.15
CA LEU A 362 4.07 -21.84 10.36
C LEU A 362 5.33 -22.52 10.93
N PHE A 363 5.66 -23.67 10.34
CA PHE A 363 6.90 -24.44 10.53
C PHE A 363 7.00 -25.30 11.79
N TYR A 364 7.01 -24.71 13.00
CA TYR A 364 7.24 -25.48 14.23
C TYR A 364 6.00 -26.31 14.63
N GLN A 365 6.25 -27.45 15.29
CA GLN A 365 5.22 -28.38 15.74
C GLN A 365 5.13 -28.45 17.27
N PRO A 366 3.97 -28.82 17.85
CA PRO A 366 3.79 -28.84 19.31
C PRO A 366 4.77 -29.74 20.07
N ASN A 367 5.21 -30.84 19.45
CA ASN A 367 6.18 -31.77 20.02
C ASN A 367 7.62 -31.23 20.08
N GLN A 368 7.90 -30.09 19.45
CA GLN A 368 9.21 -29.43 19.46
C GLN A 368 9.33 -28.36 20.56
N ALA A 369 8.26 -28.09 21.30
CA ALA A 369 8.27 -27.11 22.38
C ALA A 369 9.37 -27.43 23.43
N GLY A 370 10.18 -26.42 23.77
CA GLY A 370 11.30 -26.52 24.70
C GLY A 370 12.67 -26.76 24.05
N LEU A 371 12.72 -27.18 22.78
CA LEU A 371 13.96 -27.25 21.99
C LEU A 371 14.41 -25.84 21.60
N SER A 372 15.71 -25.66 21.31
CA SER A 372 16.15 -24.40 20.68
C SER A 372 15.51 -24.28 19.28
N LYS A 373 15.18 -23.05 18.88
CA LYS A 373 14.57 -22.80 17.56
C LYS A 373 15.46 -23.29 16.42
N VAL A 374 16.77 -23.08 16.52
CA VAL A 374 17.72 -23.50 15.49
C VAL A 374 17.86 -25.02 15.39
N GLU A 375 17.90 -25.75 16.52
CA GLU A 375 18.01 -27.22 16.49
C GLU A 375 16.72 -27.86 15.97
N ALA A 376 15.56 -27.40 16.44
CA ALA A 376 14.26 -27.88 15.95
C ALA A 376 14.09 -27.58 14.44
N ALA A 377 14.58 -26.44 13.97
CA ALA A 377 14.58 -26.10 12.55
C ALA A 377 15.51 -27.00 11.75
N ARG A 378 16.76 -27.18 12.18
CA ARG A 378 17.71 -28.10 11.53
C ARG A 378 17.13 -29.49 11.37
N ASP A 379 16.60 -30.04 12.47
CA ASP A 379 16.07 -31.40 12.46
C ASP A 379 14.91 -31.53 11.47
N THR A 380 14.02 -30.53 11.39
CA THR A 380 12.93 -30.52 10.39
C THR A 380 13.46 -30.40 8.96
N LEU A 381 14.38 -29.46 8.71
CA LEU A 381 14.86 -29.11 7.37
C LEU A 381 15.72 -30.22 6.75
N ILE A 382 16.51 -30.95 7.55
CA ILE A 382 17.27 -32.13 7.07
C ILE A 382 16.31 -33.21 6.54
N HIS A 383 15.14 -33.40 7.17
CA HIS A 383 14.14 -34.34 6.67
C HIS A 383 13.45 -33.84 5.39
N VAL A 384 13.28 -32.52 5.23
CA VAL A 384 12.71 -31.91 4.02
C VAL A 384 13.66 -32.07 2.82
N ASN A 385 14.95 -31.79 3.04
CA ASN A 385 15.96 -31.94 2.01
C ASN A 385 17.33 -32.30 2.61
N PRO A 386 17.75 -33.59 2.56
CA PRO A 386 19.00 -34.04 3.13
C PRO A 386 20.23 -33.56 2.35
N ASP A 387 20.03 -32.97 1.18
CA ASP A 387 21.10 -32.49 0.34
C ASP A 387 21.66 -31.13 0.77
N VAL A 388 20.95 -30.42 1.65
CA VAL A 388 21.31 -29.09 2.14
C VAL A 388 22.19 -29.26 3.39
N GLU A 389 23.34 -28.59 3.44
CA GLU A 389 24.13 -28.52 4.67
C GLU A 389 23.50 -27.49 5.62
N ILE A 390 23.22 -27.89 6.88
CA ILE A 390 22.61 -27.00 7.87
C ILE A 390 23.53 -26.87 9.07
N GLU A 391 24.03 -25.66 9.26
CA GLU A 391 24.82 -25.25 10.41
C GLU A 391 23.95 -24.37 11.33
N VAL A 392 24.06 -24.55 12.64
CA VAL A 392 23.22 -23.85 13.61
C VAL A 392 24.02 -23.29 14.76
N HIS A 393 23.60 -22.11 15.23
CA HIS A 393 24.21 -21.36 16.32
C HIS A 393 23.13 -20.87 17.27
N ASN A 394 23.09 -21.44 18.48
CA ASN A 394 22.12 -21.12 19.51
C ASN A 394 22.67 -20.06 20.48
N PHE A 395 22.79 -18.81 20.02
CA PHE A 395 23.30 -17.71 20.85
C PHE A 395 22.78 -16.35 20.39
N ASN A 396 22.84 -15.36 21.28
CA ASN A 396 22.45 -13.98 20.96
C ASN A 396 23.62 -13.26 20.28
N ILE A 397 23.43 -12.84 19.03
CA ILE A 397 24.44 -12.14 18.23
C ILE A 397 24.82 -10.74 18.75
N THR A 398 24.03 -10.14 19.65
CA THR A 398 24.27 -8.76 20.14
C THR A 398 25.28 -8.70 21.29
N THR A 399 25.62 -9.83 21.91
CA THR A 399 26.61 -9.87 23.00
C THR A 399 28.03 -9.88 22.44
N VAL A 400 28.96 -9.15 23.05
CA VAL A 400 30.34 -8.98 22.58
C VAL A 400 31.02 -10.29 22.16
N ASP A 401 31.03 -11.31 23.03
CA ASP A 401 31.70 -12.59 22.75
C ASP A 401 31.11 -13.33 21.54
N ASN A 402 29.81 -13.20 21.32
CA ASN A 402 29.09 -13.88 20.24
C ASN A 402 29.12 -13.09 18.93
N PHE A 403 29.25 -11.76 19.00
CA PHE A 403 29.31 -10.91 17.82
C PHE A 403 30.55 -11.25 16.97
N ASP A 404 31.70 -11.45 17.60
CA ASP A 404 32.94 -11.87 16.92
C ASP A 404 32.75 -13.22 16.22
N THR A 405 32.09 -14.18 16.90
CA THR A 405 31.77 -15.49 16.32
C THR A 405 30.83 -15.34 15.12
N PHE A 406 29.79 -14.50 15.23
CA PHE A 406 28.86 -14.22 14.14
C PHE A 406 29.56 -13.63 12.91
N VAL A 407 30.41 -12.61 13.09
CA VAL A 407 31.22 -12.00 12.02
C VAL A 407 32.17 -13.03 11.40
N GLN A 408 32.82 -13.87 12.22
CA GLN A 408 33.69 -14.93 11.73
C GLN A 408 32.93 -15.92 10.84
N ARG A 409 31.71 -16.32 11.21
CA ARG A 409 30.88 -17.21 10.39
C ARG A 409 30.38 -16.54 9.12
N ILE A 410 30.12 -15.23 9.11
CA ILE A 410 29.86 -14.49 7.86
C ILE A 410 31.08 -14.56 6.93
N ARG A 411 32.29 -14.37 7.48
CA ARG A 411 33.53 -14.30 6.71
C ARG A 411 34.01 -15.66 6.17
N GLN A 412 33.71 -16.76 6.86
CA GLN A 412 34.29 -18.09 6.58
C GLN A 412 33.26 -19.24 6.59
N GLY A 413 31.97 -18.94 6.63
CA GLY A 413 30.92 -19.94 6.82
C GLY A 413 30.44 -20.65 5.55
N SER A 414 30.82 -20.17 4.37
CA SER A 414 30.40 -20.79 3.10
C SER A 414 30.90 -22.22 2.93
N LEU A 415 30.35 -22.92 1.94
CA LEU A 415 30.81 -24.26 1.52
C LEU A 415 32.31 -24.32 1.20
N THR A 416 32.92 -23.21 0.78
CA THR A 416 34.35 -23.12 0.45
C THR A 416 35.21 -22.52 1.57
N ASN A 417 34.66 -22.37 2.79
CA ASN A 417 35.28 -21.66 3.91
C ASN A 417 35.63 -20.19 3.61
N SER A 418 34.89 -19.60 2.67
CA SER A 418 34.94 -18.19 2.30
C SER A 418 33.71 -17.45 2.84
N ARG A 419 33.53 -16.19 2.44
CA ARG A 419 32.38 -15.38 2.81
C ARG A 419 31.07 -16.00 2.34
N VAL A 420 30.00 -15.88 3.14
CA VAL A 420 28.66 -16.31 2.73
C VAL A 420 28.13 -15.46 1.56
N ASP A 421 27.36 -16.05 0.66
CA ASP A 421 26.83 -15.31 -0.50
C ASP A 421 25.80 -14.24 -0.08
N LEU A 422 25.01 -14.52 0.97
CA LEU A 422 23.98 -13.60 1.45
C LEU A 422 23.68 -13.79 2.94
N VAL A 423 23.39 -12.69 3.64
CA VAL A 423 22.82 -12.71 4.99
C VAL A 423 21.36 -12.26 4.93
N LEU A 424 20.45 -12.96 5.62
CA LEU A 424 19.04 -12.64 5.73
C LEU A 424 18.69 -12.34 7.18
N SER A 425 18.26 -11.09 7.45
CA SER A 425 17.80 -10.67 8.76
C SER A 425 16.29 -10.83 8.88
N CYS A 426 15.86 -11.72 9.77
CA CYS A 426 14.47 -12.06 10.07
C CYS A 426 14.16 -11.88 11.57
N VAL A 427 14.93 -11.04 12.25
CA VAL A 427 14.82 -10.74 13.70
C VAL A 427 13.66 -9.81 14.00
N ASP A 428 13.22 -9.76 15.25
CA ASP A 428 12.04 -9.00 15.67
C ASP A 428 12.34 -7.71 16.43
N ASN A 429 13.61 -7.42 16.73
CA ASN A 429 14.04 -6.25 17.51
C ASN A 429 15.08 -5.41 16.73
N PHE A 430 15.20 -4.13 17.07
CA PHE A 430 16.10 -3.21 16.39
C PHE A 430 17.57 -3.41 16.80
N GLU A 431 17.83 -3.85 18.04
CA GLU A 431 19.18 -4.14 18.54
C GLU A 431 19.90 -5.16 17.64
N ALA A 432 19.24 -6.30 17.36
CA ALA A 432 19.76 -7.33 16.49
C ALA A 432 19.88 -6.87 15.01
N ARG A 433 18.93 -6.07 14.50
CA ARG A 433 19.06 -5.47 13.16
C ARG A 433 20.31 -4.60 13.05
N MET A 434 20.63 -3.85 14.11
CA MET A 434 21.80 -3.00 14.15
C MET A 434 23.10 -3.78 14.27
N ALA A 435 23.11 -4.88 15.02
CA ALA A 435 24.24 -5.82 15.03
C ALA A 435 24.50 -6.40 13.63
N VAL A 436 23.46 -6.90 12.94
CA VAL A 436 23.61 -7.41 11.56
C VAL A 436 24.11 -6.31 10.62
N ASN A 437 23.55 -5.11 10.70
CA ASN A 437 23.98 -3.97 9.89
C ASN A 437 25.46 -3.62 10.11
N MET A 438 25.90 -3.57 11.37
CA MET A 438 27.30 -3.28 11.73
C MET A 438 28.24 -4.33 11.15
N ALA A 439 27.96 -5.61 11.38
CA ALA A 439 28.75 -6.73 10.84
C ALA A 439 28.83 -6.68 9.30
N CYS A 440 27.70 -6.41 8.64
CA CYS A 440 27.65 -6.39 7.18
C CYS A 440 28.35 -5.17 6.58
N ASN A 441 28.24 -3.99 7.21
CA ASN A 441 28.97 -2.81 6.79
C ASN A 441 30.48 -2.98 6.99
N GLU A 442 30.92 -3.57 8.11
CA GLU A 442 32.33 -3.85 8.39
C GLU A 442 32.92 -4.86 7.39
N GLU A 443 32.18 -5.92 7.08
CA GLU A 443 32.64 -6.93 6.13
C GLU A 443 32.46 -6.51 4.67
N ASN A 444 31.57 -5.58 4.31
CA ASN A 444 31.10 -5.39 2.94
C ASN A 444 30.28 -6.61 2.46
N GLN A 445 29.46 -7.15 3.36
CA GLN A 445 28.58 -8.28 3.10
C GLN A 445 27.23 -7.75 2.59
N ILE A 446 26.76 -8.30 1.47
CA ILE A 446 25.41 -8.03 0.98
C ILE A 446 24.42 -8.81 1.84
N TRP A 447 23.32 -8.14 2.20
CA TRP A 447 22.29 -8.73 3.04
C TRP A 447 20.90 -8.22 2.68
N MET A 448 19.88 -8.94 3.12
CA MET A 448 18.49 -8.50 3.02
C MET A 448 17.85 -8.49 4.40
N GLU A 449 17.11 -7.44 4.69
CA GLU A 449 16.32 -7.28 5.90
C GLU A 449 14.85 -7.60 5.62
N SER A 450 14.17 -8.11 6.64
CA SER A 450 12.71 -8.22 6.64
C SER A 450 12.10 -7.82 7.98
N GLY A 451 10.89 -7.26 7.90
CA GLY A 451 10.12 -6.88 9.07
C GLY A 451 8.62 -7.08 8.86
N VAL A 452 7.92 -7.40 9.93
CA VAL A 452 6.46 -7.47 10.02
C VAL A 452 6.04 -6.53 11.14
N SER A 453 4.98 -5.74 10.93
CA SER A 453 4.48 -4.80 11.94
C SER A 453 3.85 -5.52 13.13
N GLU A 454 3.85 -4.88 14.30
CA GLU A 454 3.26 -5.43 15.53
C GLU A 454 1.77 -5.76 15.43
N ASN A 455 1.04 -5.11 14.52
CA ASN A 455 -0.38 -5.39 14.26
C ASN A 455 -0.59 -6.45 13.16
N ALA A 456 0.48 -7.08 12.65
CA ALA A 456 0.50 -8.12 11.63
C ALA A 456 -0.13 -7.77 10.26
N VAL A 457 -0.49 -6.52 9.99
CA VAL A 457 -1.14 -6.13 8.71
C VAL A 457 -0.22 -5.40 7.74
N SER A 458 1.08 -5.34 8.05
CA SER A 458 2.09 -4.85 7.11
C SER A 458 3.42 -5.54 7.32
N GLY A 459 4.27 -5.47 6.31
CA GLY A 459 5.63 -5.97 6.34
C GLY A 459 6.46 -5.40 5.21
N HIS A 460 7.73 -5.76 5.15
CA HIS A 460 8.62 -5.35 4.07
C HIS A 460 9.83 -6.27 3.95
N ILE A 461 10.51 -6.15 2.81
CA ILE A 461 11.87 -6.61 2.61
C ILE A 461 12.73 -5.46 2.08
N GLN A 462 14.01 -5.45 2.43
CA GLN A 462 14.97 -4.46 1.93
C GLN A 462 16.29 -5.14 1.56
N TYR A 463 16.77 -4.91 0.35
CA TYR A 463 18.10 -5.33 -0.10
C TYR A 463 19.14 -4.25 0.21
N ILE A 464 20.23 -4.68 0.86
CA ILE A 464 21.27 -3.81 1.38
C ILE A 464 22.62 -4.26 0.83
N GLU A 465 23.16 -3.47 -0.09
CA GLU A 465 24.51 -3.58 -0.63
C GLU A 465 25.32 -2.40 -0.05
N PRO A 466 26.21 -2.64 0.94
CA PRO A 466 26.94 -1.59 1.62
C PRO A 466 27.62 -0.63 0.65
N GLY A 467 27.36 0.66 0.81
CA GLY A 467 27.89 1.72 -0.06
C GLY A 467 27.07 2.04 -1.30
N LYS A 468 26.22 1.12 -1.80
CA LYS A 468 25.37 1.34 -2.98
C LYS A 468 23.92 1.63 -2.65
N THR A 469 23.34 0.92 -1.68
CA THR A 469 21.97 1.14 -1.18
C THR A 469 22.00 1.54 0.29
N ALA A 470 20.90 2.11 0.79
CA ALA A 470 20.81 2.52 2.19
C ALA A 470 21.04 1.34 3.13
N CYS A 471 22.04 1.46 4.02
CA CYS A 471 22.14 0.57 5.17
C CYS A 471 21.03 0.91 6.18
N PHE A 472 20.83 0.05 7.18
CA PHE A 472 19.75 0.26 8.15
C PHE A 472 19.96 1.54 8.98
N ALA A 473 21.22 1.91 9.24
CA ALA A 473 21.58 3.15 9.94
C ALA A 473 21.45 4.42 9.07
N CYS A 474 21.24 4.30 7.76
CA CYS A 474 21.00 5.47 6.91
C CYS A 474 19.61 6.09 7.14
N VAL A 475 18.61 5.24 7.45
CA VAL A 475 17.23 5.65 7.70
C VAL A 475 16.75 4.98 9.01
N PRO A 476 17.32 5.34 10.16
CA PRO A 476 17.01 4.68 11.41
C PRO A 476 15.56 5.00 11.84
N PRO A 477 14.84 4.02 12.43
CA PRO A 477 13.54 4.29 13.02
C PRO A 477 13.68 5.25 14.21
N LEU A 478 12.62 5.97 14.55
CA LEU A 478 12.63 7.02 15.57
C LEU A 478 13.21 6.56 16.92
N VAL A 479 12.91 5.33 17.35
CA VAL A 479 13.41 4.74 18.60
C VAL A 479 14.93 4.64 18.62
N VAL A 480 15.54 4.21 17.49
CA VAL A 480 16.99 4.12 17.33
C VAL A 480 17.60 5.51 17.24
N ALA A 481 17.04 6.39 16.41
CA ALA A 481 17.53 7.76 16.24
C ALA A 481 17.49 8.59 17.54
N SER A 482 16.54 8.30 18.43
CA SER A 482 16.38 8.97 19.72
C SER A 482 17.14 8.30 20.87
N ASN A 483 17.88 7.21 20.61
CA ASN A 483 18.57 6.39 21.62
C ASN A 483 17.64 5.94 22.76
N ILE A 484 16.38 5.62 22.45
CA ILE A 484 15.42 5.07 23.41
C ILE A 484 15.59 3.56 23.42
N ASP A 485 15.69 2.95 24.61
CA ASP A 485 15.73 1.50 24.74
C ASP A 485 14.37 0.89 24.36
N GLU A 486 14.34 0.04 23.34
CA GLU A 486 13.15 -0.66 22.85
C GLU A 486 12.44 -1.45 23.96
N ARG A 487 13.20 -1.94 24.95
CA ARG A 487 12.66 -2.70 26.10
C ARG A 487 11.69 -1.85 26.94
N THR A 488 11.83 -0.52 26.91
CA THR A 488 10.91 0.40 27.60
C THR A 488 9.56 0.54 26.91
N LEU A 489 9.47 0.19 25.62
CA LEU A 489 8.24 0.24 24.83
C LEU A 489 7.41 -1.04 24.96
N LYS A 490 8.06 -2.18 25.26
CA LYS A 490 7.39 -3.45 25.47
C LYS A 490 6.76 -3.48 26.86
N ARG A 491 5.43 -3.56 26.90
CA ARG A 491 4.67 -3.77 28.15
C ARG A 491 4.54 -5.27 28.44
N ASP A 492 4.87 -5.67 29.65
CA ASP A 492 4.70 -7.05 30.11
C ASP A 492 3.25 -7.52 29.91
N GLY A 493 3.08 -8.67 29.25
CA GLY A 493 1.77 -9.26 28.94
C GLY A 493 1.10 -8.77 27.65
N VAL A 494 1.73 -7.87 26.88
CA VAL A 494 1.24 -7.45 25.55
C VAL A 494 2.10 -8.12 24.48
N CYS A 495 1.53 -9.09 23.76
CA CYS A 495 2.19 -9.72 22.63
C CYS A 495 1.88 -8.95 21.34
N ALA A 496 2.89 -8.79 20.47
CA ALA A 496 2.66 -8.37 19.09
C ALA A 496 1.69 -9.35 18.42
N ALA A 497 0.69 -8.81 17.73
CA ALA A 497 -0.17 -9.63 16.89
C ALA A 497 0.70 -10.29 15.80
N SER A 498 0.39 -11.54 15.50
CA SER A 498 1.19 -12.36 14.59
C SER A 498 0.24 -13.17 13.73
N LEU A 499 0.24 -12.90 12.43
CA LEU A 499 -0.60 -13.59 11.47
C LEU A 499 0.30 -14.42 10.53
N PRO A 500 0.07 -15.75 10.41
CA PRO A 500 0.91 -16.61 9.59
C PRO A 500 0.89 -16.23 8.11
N THR A 501 -0.20 -15.63 7.63
CA THR A 501 -0.34 -15.17 6.24
C THR A 501 0.65 -14.05 5.92
N THR A 502 0.72 -13.01 6.76
CA THR A 502 1.65 -11.88 6.56
C THR A 502 3.10 -12.35 6.61
N MET A 503 3.41 -13.25 7.55
CA MET A 503 4.75 -13.85 7.64
C MET A 503 5.11 -14.65 6.39
N ALA A 504 4.17 -15.43 5.85
CA ALA A 504 4.37 -16.20 4.62
C ALA A 504 4.57 -15.30 3.39
N VAL A 505 3.81 -14.21 3.27
CA VAL A 505 3.96 -13.23 2.17
C VAL A 505 5.34 -12.56 2.22
N VAL A 506 5.76 -12.10 3.40
CA VAL A 506 7.08 -11.46 3.58
C VAL A 506 8.21 -12.47 3.35
N ALA A 507 8.10 -13.69 3.87
CA ALA A 507 9.07 -14.76 3.61
C ALA A 507 9.16 -15.10 2.11
N GLY A 508 8.02 -15.19 1.42
CA GLY A 508 7.95 -15.42 -0.01
C GLY A 508 8.65 -14.31 -0.81
N PHE A 509 8.41 -13.04 -0.48
CA PHE A 509 9.14 -11.94 -1.10
C PHE A 509 10.64 -12.01 -0.84
N LEU A 510 11.05 -12.29 0.40
CA LEU A 510 12.45 -12.34 0.79
C LEU A 510 13.20 -13.45 0.02
N VAL A 511 12.62 -14.65 -0.05
CA VAL A 511 13.22 -15.79 -0.77
C VAL A 511 13.20 -15.55 -2.27
N MET A 512 12.11 -15.01 -2.83
CA MET A 512 12.07 -14.68 -4.27
C MET A 512 13.15 -13.64 -4.63
N ASN A 513 13.36 -12.62 -3.80
CA ASN A 513 14.42 -11.64 -4.01
C ASN A 513 15.82 -12.25 -3.86
N THR A 514 15.97 -13.19 -2.91
CA THR A 514 17.20 -13.98 -2.72
C THR A 514 17.52 -14.80 -3.97
N LEU A 515 16.55 -15.52 -4.54
CA LEU A 515 16.74 -16.31 -5.75
C LEU A 515 17.10 -15.44 -6.95
N LYS A 516 16.37 -14.33 -7.19
CA LYS A 516 16.70 -13.37 -8.25
C LYS A 516 18.15 -12.87 -8.16
N TYR A 517 18.60 -12.57 -6.94
CA TYR A 517 19.97 -12.13 -6.69
C TYR A 517 21.01 -13.25 -6.93
N LEU A 518 20.81 -14.42 -6.34
CA LEU A 518 21.79 -15.52 -6.39
C LEU A 518 21.89 -16.20 -7.76
N LEU A 519 20.79 -16.22 -8.52
CA LEU A 519 20.66 -16.89 -9.82
C LEU A 519 20.59 -15.91 -10.99
N ASN A 520 20.75 -14.61 -10.73
CA ASN A 520 20.82 -13.54 -11.73
C ASN A 520 19.69 -13.57 -12.77
N PHE A 521 18.44 -13.62 -12.29
CA PHE A 521 17.25 -13.55 -13.16
C PHE A 521 16.27 -12.51 -12.64
N GLY A 522 15.47 -11.95 -13.56
CA GLY A 522 14.53 -10.88 -13.25
C GLY A 522 15.22 -9.65 -12.65
N GLU A 523 14.46 -8.83 -11.92
CA GLU A 523 14.96 -7.60 -11.32
C GLU A 523 14.98 -7.70 -9.79
N VAL A 524 16.17 -7.58 -9.17
CA VAL A 524 16.31 -7.53 -7.71
C VAL A 524 15.69 -6.23 -7.17
N SER A 525 14.78 -6.37 -6.21
CA SER A 525 14.11 -5.21 -5.61
C SER A 525 14.92 -4.69 -4.42
N HIS A 526 15.21 -3.39 -4.43
CA HIS A 526 15.89 -2.72 -3.31
C HIS A 526 15.01 -2.61 -2.06
N TYR A 527 13.72 -2.34 -2.25
CA TYR A 527 12.73 -2.33 -1.18
C TYR A 527 11.39 -2.81 -1.75
N VAL A 528 10.69 -3.66 -1.00
CA VAL A 528 9.31 -4.03 -1.28
C VAL A 528 8.53 -4.00 0.03
N GLY A 529 7.54 -3.12 0.12
CA GLY A 529 6.57 -3.13 1.21
C GLY A 529 5.42 -4.09 0.93
N TYR A 530 4.71 -4.48 1.98
CA TYR A 530 3.45 -5.19 1.93
C TYR A 530 2.48 -4.53 2.91
N ASN A 531 1.35 -4.06 2.41
CA ASN A 531 0.23 -3.61 3.21
C ASN A 531 -0.96 -4.54 2.97
N ALA A 532 -1.26 -5.39 3.96
CA ALA A 532 -2.30 -6.40 3.89
C ALA A 532 -3.72 -5.82 3.88
N LEU A 533 -3.92 -4.59 4.36
CA LEU A 533 -5.24 -3.95 4.38
C LEU A 533 -5.65 -3.41 3.01
N ALA A 534 -4.70 -3.19 2.11
CA ALA A 534 -4.93 -2.55 0.82
C ALA A 534 -4.38 -3.38 -0.35
N ASP A 535 -3.87 -4.59 -0.09
CA ASP A 535 -3.14 -5.42 -1.06
C ASP A 535 -2.11 -4.63 -1.86
N PHE A 536 -1.38 -3.77 -1.17
CA PHE A 536 -0.48 -2.80 -1.77
C PHE A 536 0.99 -3.19 -1.54
N PHE A 537 1.76 -3.20 -2.63
CA PHE A 537 3.14 -3.65 -2.66
C PHE A 537 4.07 -2.56 -3.22
N PRO A 538 4.38 -1.49 -2.45
CA PRO A 538 5.25 -0.43 -2.93
C PRO A 538 6.67 -0.94 -3.17
N ARG A 539 7.25 -0.58 -4.32
CA ARG A 539 8.67 -0.82 -4.63
C ARG A 539 9.39 0.51 -4.62
N GLU A 540 10.51 0.57 -3.92
CA GLU A 540 11.32 1.79 -3.81
C GLU A 540 12.81 1.45 -3.88
N SER A 541 13.64 2.45 -4.14
CA SER A 541 15.10 2.34 -4.06
C SER A 541 15.66 3.40 -3.13
N ILE A 542 16.05 2.99 -1.93
CA ILE A 542 16.58 3.88 -0.91
C ILE A 542 18.11 4.00 -1.08
N LYS A 543 18.61 5.23 -1.21
CA LYS A 543 20.04 5.52 -1.40
C LYS A 543 20.76 5.72 -0.06
N PRO A 544 22.08 5.44 0.01
CA PRO A 544 22.88 5.69 1.21
C PRO A 544 22.79 7.14 1.66
N ASN A 545 22.80 7.36 2.98
CA ASN A 545 22.95 8.67 3.58
C ASN A 545 24.45 9.05 3.58
N PRO A 546 24.86 10.16 2.93
CA PRO A 546 26.26 10.63 2.95
C PRO A 546 26.77 11.03 4.34
N PHE A 547 25.86 11.17 5.31
CA PHE A 547 26.13 11.51 6.70
C PHE A 547 25.63 10.40 7.65
N CYS A 548 25.69 9.14 7.21
CA CYS A 548 25.33 7.99 8.03
C CYS A 548 26.20 7.92 9.31
N ASP A 549 25.58 7.60 10.44
CA ASP A 549 26.26 7.48 11.74
C ASP A 549 27.26 6.31 11.79
N ASP A 550 27.05 5.29 10.95
CA ASP A 550 27.97 4.17 10.78
C ASP A 550 29.16 4.54 9.88
N ASN A 551 30.35 4.64 10.48
CA ASN A 551 31.60 4.95 9.78
C ASN A 551 31.96 3.95 8.68
N HIS A 552 31.67 2.66 8.87
CA HIS A 552 31.93 1.66 7.84
C HIS A 552 31.03 1.89 6.64
N CYS A 553 29.77 2.31 6.83
CA CYS A 553 28.91 2.70 5.72
C CYS A 553 29.53 3.83 4.89
N LEU A 554 30.09 4.86 5.51
CA LEU A 554 30.76 5.97 4.82
C LEU A 554 32.01 5.51 4.05
N ILE A 555 32.78 4.57 4.61
CA ILE A 555 33.93 3.96 3.93
C ILE A 555 33.46 3.21 2.67
N ARG A 556 32.43 2.36 2.82
CA ARG A 556 31.87 1.57 1.72
C ARG A 556 31.28 2.44 0.61
N GLN A 557 30.66 3.59 0.96
CA GLN A 557 30.17 4.56 -0.03
C GLN A 557 31.31 5.10 -0.90
N LYS A 558 32.44 5.48 -0.28
CA LYS A 558 33.62 5.96 -1.02
C LYS A 558 34.24 4.87 -1.89
N GLU A 559 34.31 3.64 -1.39
CA GLU A 559 34.78 2.48 -2.17
C GLU A 559 33.88 2.22 -3.38
N TYR A 560 32.56 2.31 -3.21
CA TYR A 560 31.58 2.17 -4.29
C TYR A 560 31.72 3.29 -5.33
N GLU A 561 31.85 4.54 -4.92
CA GLU A 561 32.07 5.67 -5.82
C GLU A 561 33.38 5.54 -6.60
N ALA A 562 34.46 5.14 -5.94
CA ALA A 562 35.75 4.89 -6.59
C ALA A 562 35.66 3.76 -7.61
N ARG A 563 34.97 2.65 -7.27
CA ARG A 563 34.71 1.55 -8.20
C ARG A 563 33.92 2.02 -9.41
N LYS A 564 32.80 2.73 -9.19
CA LYS A 564 31.96 3.28 -10.26
C LYS A 564 32.71 4.28 -11.16
N ALA A 565 33.65 5.04 -10.60
CA ALA A 565 34.49 5.96 -11.36
C ALA A 565 35.60 5.23 -12.17
N SER A 566 36.03 4.05 -11.70
CA SER A 566 37.03 3.20 -12.39
C SER A 566 36.43 2.29 -13.46
N GLU A 567 35.12 2.01 -13.38
CA GLU A 567 34.39 1.33 -14.43
C GLU A 567 34.39 2.23 -15.67
N THR A 568 35.20 1.86 -16.67
CA THR A 568 35.13 2.46 -18.01
C THR A 568 33.68 2.35 -18.45
N ILE A 569 33.05 3.48 -18.73
CA ILE A 569 31.76 3.50 -19.41
C ILE A 569 32.06 2.98 -20.82
N ASP A 570 31.98 1.67 -21.03
CA ASP A 570 31.78 1.12 -22.35
C ASP A 570 30.42 1.67 -22.79
N LEU A 571 30.46 2.77 -23.54
CA LEU A 571 29.33 3.31 -24.30
C LEU A 571 29.00 2.37 -25.49
N GLU A 572 29.10 1.06 -25.29
CA GLU A 572 28.26 0.13 -26.04
C GLU A 572 26.89 0.20 -25.39
N ILE A 573 26.09 1.14 -25.87
CA ILE A 573 24.64 0.94 -25.87
C ILE A 573 24.44 -0.32 -26.73
N GLN A 574 24.54 -1.49 -26.11
CA GLN A 574 23.77 -2.63 -26.58
C GLN A 574 22.35 -2.22 -26.29
N GLU A 575 21.71 -1.54 -27.24
CA GLU A 575 20.27 -1.61 -27.35
C GLU A 575 19.97 -3.11 -27.23
N PRO A 576 19.15 -3.55 -26.27
CA PRO A 576 18.74 -4.95 -26.28
C PRO A 576 18.23 -5.19 -27.70
N GLU A 577 18.91 -6.04 -28.46
CA GLU A 577 18.37 -6.54 -29.72
C GLU A 577 17.09 -7.23 -29.28
N GLU A 578 15.97 -6.51 -29.33
CA GLU A 578 14.66 -7.10 -29.26
C GLU A 578 14.60 -7.98 -30.48
N GLU A 579 14.92 -9.26 -30.30
CA GLU A 579 14.72 -10.26 -31.33
C GLU A 579 13.29 -10.05 -31.83
N PRO A 580 13.09 -9.76 -33.14
CA PRO A 580 11.79 -9.46 -33.65
C PRO A 580 10.88 -10.64 -33.33
N VAL A 581 9.75 -10.39 -32.68
CA VAL A 581 8.82 -11.45 -32.29
C VAL A 581 8.38 -12.20 -33.54
N VAL A 582 8.88 -13.41 -33.72
CA VAL A 582 8.54 -14.27 -34.86
C VAL A 582 7.22 -14.99 -34.54
N HIS A 583 6.18 -14.68 -35.28
CA HIS A 583 4.92 -15.41 -35.21
C HIS A 583 5.02 -16.66 -36.10
N GLU A 584 4.92 -17.86 -35.51
CA GLU A 584 4.94 -19.13 -36.25
C GLU A 584 3.82 -19.20 -37.31
N GLU A 585 2.68 -18.56 -37.01
CA GLU A 585 1.52 -18.47 -37.90
C GLU A 585 1.00 -17.02 -37.93
N ASN A 586 0.79 -16.49 -39.14
CA ASN A 586 0.11 -15.22 -39.37
C ASN A 586 -0.77 -15.32 -40.62
N GLU A 587 -1.65 -16.31 -40.66
CA GLU A 587 -2.52 -16.60 -41.81
C GLU A 587 -3.46 -15.44 -42.15
N TRP A 588 -3.74 -14.58 -41.18
CA TRP A 588 -4.68 -13.45 -41.29
C TRP A 588 -4.01 -12.15 -41.71
N GLY A 589 -2.69 -12.16 -41.97
CA GLY A 589 -1.94 -10.97 -42.38
C GLY A 589 -1.99 -9.84 -41.35
N ILE A 590 -2.00 -10.18 -40.07
CA ILE A 590 -2.05 -9.21 -38.97
C ILE A 590 -0.71 -8.47 -38.96
N GLU A 591 -0.77 -7.16 -39.13
CA GLU A 591 0.39 -6.27 -39.09
C GLU A 591 0.43 -5.50 -37.76
N LEU A 592 1.64 -5.33 -37.23
CA LEU A 592 1.88 -4.47 -36.08
C LEU A 592 1.97 -3.02 -36.58
N VAL A 593 0.93 -2.24 -36.34
CA VAL A 593 0.92 -0.80 -36.69
C VAL A 593 1.56 -0.03 -35.53
N ASP A 594 2.56 0.79 -35.84
CA ASP A 594 3.19 1.69 -34.89
C ASP A 594 2.18 2.79 -34.47
N GLU A 595 1.83 2.84 -33.19
CA GLU A 595 0.89 3.84 -32.64
C GLU A 595 1.42 5.29 -32.75
N SER A 596 2.70 5.48 -33.10
CA SER A 596 3.30 6.80 -33.30
C SER A 596 3.08 7.39 -34.71
N GLU A 597 2.64 6.58 -35.68
CA GLU A 597 2.26 7.07 -37.00
C GLU A 597 0.74 7.33 -37.08
N PRO A 598 0.29 8.54 -37.46
CA PRO A 598 -1.12 8.78 -37.70
C PRO A 598 -1.56 7.91 -38.87
N VAL A 599 -2.60 7.10 -38.69
CA VAL A 599 -3.26 6.33 -39.75
C VAL A 599 -3.65 7.33 -40.86
N LEU A 600 -2.82 7.41 -41.89
CA LEU A 600 -3.13 8.12 -43.12
C LEU A 600 -4.26 7.30 -43.76
N SER A 601 -5.48 7.82 -43.64
CA SER A 601 -6.62 7.39 -44.44
C SER A 601 -6.41 7.82 -45.89
N SER A 602 -5.45 7.20 -46.55
CA SER A 602 -5.22 7.32 -47.98
C SER A 602 -5.16 5.93 -48.58
N GLU A 603 -6.28 5.24 -48.53
CA GLU A 603 -6.81 4.45 -49.64
C GLU A 603 -8.19 3.95 -49.23
N SER A 604 -9.20 4.31 -50.01
CA SER A 604 -10.54 3.73 -49.89
C SER A 604 -10.58 2.45 -50.72
N PRO A 605 -10.67 1.24 -50.14
CA PRO A 605 -11.24 0.14 -50.88
C PRO A 605 -12.76 0.26 -50.76
N ASN A 606 -13.38 0.74 -51.84
CA ASN A 606 -14.82 0.58 -52.09
C ASN A 606 -15.17 -0.91 -52.24
N ASN A 607 -15.05 -1.69 -51.17
CA ASN A 607 -15.55 -3.06 -51.15
C ASN A 607 -15.84 -3.51 -49.70
N SER A 608 -16.85 -2.89 -49.08
CA SER A 608 -17.50 -3.52 -47.92
C SER A 608 -18.32 -4.70 -48.44
N GLY A 609 -17.77 -5.91 -48.31
CA GLY A 609 -18.44 -7.18 -48.59
C GLY A 609 -19.55 -7.49 -47.59
N VAL A 610 -20.51 -6.57 -47.42
CA VAL A 610 -21.69 -6.74 -46.57
C VAL A 610 -22.92 -6.57 -47.47
N ALA A 611 -23.73 -7.62 -47.56
CA ALA A 611 -24.93 -7.62 -48.38
C ALA A 611 -25.91 -6.50 -47.96
N GLU A 612 -26.64 -5.95 -48.94
CA GLU A 612 -27.59 -4.87 -48.75
C GLU A 612 -28.66 -5.27 -47.71
N GLY A 613 -28.58 -4.70 -46.50
CA GLY A 613 -29.47 -5.01 -45.37
C GLY A 613 -28.79 -5.46 -44.08
N LEU A 614 -27.47 -5.70 -44.07
CA LEU A 614 -26.70 -6.02 -42.85
C LEU A 614 -25.93 -4.79 -42.35
N LYS A 615 -25.82 -4.65 -41.02
CA LYS A 615 -25.08 -3.58 -40.34
C LYS A 615 -24.15 -4.14 -39.28
N PHE A 616 -23.00 -3.49 -39.07
CA PHE A 616 -22.10 -3.83 -37.97
C PHE A 616 -22.70 -3.41 -36.62
N ALA A 617 -22.47 -4.22 -35.58
CA ALA A 617 -23.02 -3.99 -34.22
C ALA A 617 -22.56 -2.68 -33.57
N TYR A 618 -21.56 -2.01 -34.14
CA TYR A 618 -20.95 -0.77 -33.66
C TYR A 618 -21.20 0.42 -34.60
N GLU A 619 -22.15 0.34 -35.54
CA GLU A 619 -22.61 1.55 -36.24
C GLU A 619 -23.29 2.50 -35.25
N PRO A 620 -22.76 3.72 -35.03
CA PRO A 620 -23.39 4.68 -34.12
C PRO A 620 -24.74 5.13 -34.68
N ALA A 621 -25.76 5.16 -33.81
CA ALA A 621 -27.08 5.66 -34.18
C ALA A 621 -26.99 7.12 -34.69
N LYS A 622 -27.68 7.41 -35.80
CA LYS A 622 -27.87 8.80 -36.26
C LYS A 622 -28.55 9.57 -35.13
N LYS A 623 -27.89 10.61 -34.64
CA LYS A 623 -28.47 11.54 -33.67
C LYS A 623 -29.64 12.29 -34.32
N ASP A 624 -30.85 11.98 -33.87
CA ASP A 624 -31.99 12.85 -34.11
C ASP A 624 -31.83 14.12 -33.27
N ASN A 625 -31.82 15.26 -33.95
CA ASN A 625 -31.81 16.57 -33.30
C ASN A 625 -33.17 16.82 -32.63
N VAL A 626 -33.24 16.60 -31.32
CA VAL A 626 -34.36 17.11 -30.50
C VAL A 626 -33.93 18.45 -29.90
N SER A 627 -34.35 19.52 -30.55
CA SER A 627 -34.29 20.89 -30.04
C SER A 627 -35.37 21.10 -28.97
N GLY A 628 -34.96 21.20 -27.71
CA GLY A 628 -35.77 21.74 -26.62
C GLY A 628 -35.07 22.96 -26.03
N ASP A 629 -35.78 24.09 -25.98
CA ASP A 629 -35.27 25.41 -25.59
C ASP A 629 -34.57 25.41 -24.20
N LEU A 630 -33.26 25.65 -24.20
CA LEU A 630 -32.47 25.99 -23.02
C LEU A 630 -32.21 27.49 -23.01
N SER A 631 -32.30 28.12 -21.83
CA SER A 631 -32.00 29.55 -21.70
C SER A 631 -30.54 29.86 -22.07
N PRO A 632 -30.20 31.08 -22.54
CA PRO A 632 -28.85 31.43 -22.99
C PRO A 632 -27.75 31.18 -21.94
N ALA A 633 -28.09 31.27 -20.65
CA ALA A 633 -27.18 30.97 -19.55
C ALA A 633 -26.92 29.46 -19.38
N GLN A 634 -27.91 28.61 -19.65
CA GLN A 634 -27.79 27.15 -19.57
C GLN A 634 -27.00 26.58 -20.76
N ALA A 635 -27.18 27.15 -21.96
CA ALA A 635 -26.38 26.80 -23.13
C ALA A 635 -24.89 27.14 -22.95
N ALA A 636 -24.58 28.34 -22.44
CA ALA A 636 -23.20 28.75 -22.19
C ALA A 636 -22.50 27.89 -21.10
N THR A 637 -23.25 27.45 -20.10
CA THR A 637 -22.72 26.60 -19.02
C THR A 637 -22.52 25.16 -19.50
N HIS A 638 -23.42 24.65 -20.34
CA HIS A 638 -23.30 23.33 -20.97
C HIS A 638 -22.12 23.28 -21.95
N ASP A 639 -21.95 24.30 -22.80
CA ASP A 639 -20.83 24.38 -23.75
C ASP A 639 -19.47 24.55 -23.06
N LEU A 640 -19.43 25.31 -21.94
CA LEU A 640 -18.22 25.43 -21.13
C LEU A 640 -17.88 24.10 -20.44
N MET A 641 -18.87 23.39 -19.89
CA MET A 641 -18.69 22.09 -19.25
C MET A 641 -18.25 21.02 -20.24
N GLN A 642 -18.81 21.03 -21.46
CA GLN A 642 -18.42 20.13 -22.53
C GLN A 642 -17.00 20.44 -23.02
N SER A 643 -16.65 21.71 -23.19
CA SER A 643 -15.28 22.13 -23.55
C SER A 643 -14.25 21.75 -22.47
N ILE A 644 -14.60 21.82 -21.20
CA ILE A 644 -13.71 21.42 -20.09
C ILE A 644 -13.55 19.89 -20.11
N LYS A 645 -14.63 19.14 -20.31
CA LYS A 645 -14.59 17.68 -20.45
C LYS A 645 -13.68 17.24 -21.60
N ASP A 646 -13.83 17.85 -22.76
CA ASP A 646 -13.04 17.49 -23.95
C ASP A 646 -11.55 17.84 -23.79
N LYS A 647 -11.23 18.95 -23.11
CA LYS A 647 -9.84 19.33 -22.78
C LYS A 647 -9.22 18.41 -21.73
N LEU A 648 -9.98 18.02 -20.72
CA LEU A 648 -9.51 17.09 -19.68
C LEU A 648 -9.24 15.69 -20.24
N VAL A 649 -10.05 15.23 -21.21
CA VAL A 649 -9.81 13.97 -21.93
C VAL A 649 -8.57 14.08 -22.83
N GLN A 650 -8.38 15.19 -23.54
CA GLN A 650 -7.20 15.42 -24.38
C GLN A 650 -5.89 15.52 -23.57
N GLU A 651 -5.91 16.12 -22.38
CA GLU A 651 -4.74 16.19 -21.50
C GLU A 651 -4.43 14.85 -20.82
N ALA A 652 -5.46 14.05 -20.51
CA ALA A 652 -5.29 12.71 -19.95
C ALA A 652 -4.72 11.70 -20.96
N GLN A 653 -4.88 11.94 -22.27
CA GLN A 653 -4.33 11.11 -23.34
C GLN A 653 -2.90 11.51 -23.75
N LYS A 654 -2.39 12.66 -23.28
CA LYS A 654 -1.05 13.18 -23.63
C LYS A 654 0.04 12.90 -22.58
N LYS A 655 -0.22 12.08 -21.56
CA LYS A 655 0.73 11.66 -20.51
C LYS A 655 0.42 10.25 -20.03
#